data_AF-A0A2D5B1G1-F1
#
_entry.id   AF-A0A2D5B1G1-F1
#
_cell.length_a   1.000
_cell.length_b   1.000
_cell.length_c   1.000
_cell.angle_alpha   90.00
_cell.angle_beta   90.00
_cell.angle_gamma   90.00
#
_symmetry.space_group_name_H-M   'P 1'
#
loop_
_entity.id
_entity.type
_entity.pdbx_description
1 polymer ?
#
loop_
_entity_poly.entity_id
_entity_poly.type
_entity_poly.pdbx_seq_one_letter_code
_entity_poly.pdbx_strand_id
1 'polypeptide(L)'
;MSLRNQLRRAFRPAFLTRVSLPVTLLGVFLTASCSSGGGSSSSMSIVSCSLSCSESAISPGAAFNCNITEVYVNQDIRVQFSSEVDILSVTNNTFQVTSQGTSGQPGGMTPPGEFSIDPNDPTVLVYRPMITFDSSGNPIFGLTDGTSYILDIPGTILDTLGPYVKGKNGANNSSRLQCSLNATLGVFDTNPGSPLVTPTVTQVFPGEDGVIGTEDDVFLAGLPAANAVDVASTSPITLLFNDVMNPGVLVNPVTQTSDFIEVYVVAEGGDPSNPSDQSPVDGIFLLVLDQDALRTTVTFVPAGTGYPSGDSGSRRVFVHFSPLIADLGGNFLINGEDISFVPQTVIFEPIVVLEDFMSPQREDQLRTGNTWDGGMLLSGPGGGSGRLGDLTVSSGEVVELSTDSEDFSGVGSLEIFNPTNVIDRPEPFVVEGGLFEFARLRVDPGGTLRFTGSNPVRLYVRGEASIQGQIDLSGSSGLIHTGTEPNGLGGIGGQGGPGGGSGGSGGLRPDGTDFVSVQGVPNPGAGPHFVTGPDYSLLNGEHGLGLLFPDTSVGPGGERRAGGEGGLAWPQPTASNPSLNMPRSVGDVFGLELEYLYNCIVATPGAPGGGGGYALSGLTGMGNIIDGSISTTEPPPGFGGDSETLMLGDPERSLDPDQGYLRGGSGGGGGGSHVQLTKVNGIPLDPATHCSVDISGDATSVEFYRSHSGAGGGGGGGGIQITSGRRTVLTGVLSIHGGDGGSFDSSGLLQDPPALGQAGGAGAGGAVLLQSRQLQLQAIPSRIDVRGGIGGVGPFDSIGGAGGPGLVRLEAETVPDFEGEKAKIVPTPGELEDLYDSDGELLFQEVLSTGVWTPIAEGPSGFSGAQSCWIQPEGNFFRLQFKEDDPAEGDLGWDIKLRFADQEDLQSFRGANDIMEGDLESFMGNDFGSGAVIVRFQGARAVGSLLDPCSVPETGVSSPMVGGSLTDWVSHPAELNSGDGNPTQSPNIFRFVILWDRSDPNFEGLAGRLEGATDLAVTLIPD
;
A
#
# COMPACT_ATOMS: atom_id res chain seq x y z
N MET A 1 29.82 -27.71 -47.51
CA MET A 1 28.65 -28.46 -48.03
C MET A 1 27.46 -27.53 -47.84
N SER A 2 27.13 -26.71 -48.84
CA SER A 2 26.20 -26.94 -49.97
C SER A 2 24.83 -26.35 -49.59
N LEU A 3 24.27 -25.30 -50.22
CA LEU A 3 24.46 -24.78 -51.58
C LEU A 3 24.09 -23.28 -51.66
N ARG A 4 24.86 -22.53 -52.45
CA ARG A 4 24.59 -21.17 -52.98
C ARG A 4 23.71 -21.27 -54.24
N ASN A 5 22.76 -20.35 -54.45
CA ASN A 5 22.60 -19.51 -55.67
C ASN A 5 21.15 -19.05 -55.95
N GLN A 6 21.07 -17.85 -56.55
CA GLN A 6 19.93 -17.16 -57.19
C GLN A 6 19.01 -16.39 -56.22
N LEU A 7 18.83 -15.07 -56.31
CA LEU A 7 18.40 -14.28 -57.48
C LEU A 7 18.93 -12.83 -57.43
N ARG A 8 19.43 -12.34 -58.58
CA ARG A 8 19.60 -10.91 -58.91
C ARG A 8 18.77 -10.64 -60.18
N ARG A 9 17.75 -9.78 -60.10
CA ARG A 9 17.49 -8.64 -61.01
C ARG A 9 16.02 -8.19 -60.97
N ALA A 10 15.91 -6.85 -61.00
CA ALA A 10 14.83 -6.03 -61.54
C ALA A 10 13.58 -5.89 -60.68
N PHE A 11 13.37 -4.69 -60.10
CA PHE A 11 12.13 -3.93 -60.26
C PHE A 11 12.43 -2.43 -60.12
N ARG A 12 12.02 -1.67 -61.13
CA ARG A 12 11.86 -0.20 -61.12
C ARG A 12 10.50 0.12 -60.48
N PRO A 13 10.26 1.37 -60.07
CA PRO A 13 8.96 1.98 -60.32
C PRO A 13 9.10 3.20 -61.24
N ALA A 14 8.10 3.30 -62.13
CA ALA A 14 7.85 4.40 -63.02
C ALA A 14 6.83 5.35 -62.36
N PHE A 15 7.06 6.64 -62.45
CA PHE A 15 6.01 7.66 -62.35
C PHE A 15 5.82 8.25 -63.74
N LEU A 16 4.59 8.23 -64.25
CA LEU A 16 4.21 8.80 -65.53
C LEU A 16 2.92 9.61 -65.37
N THR A 17 3.05 10.89 -65.70
CA THR A 17 2.09 11.76 -66.41
C THR A 17 0.82 12.19 -65.67
N ARG A 18 0.46 13.47 -65.75
CA ARG A 18 0.06 14.24 -66.95
C ARG A 18 0.08 15.74 -66.59
N VAL A 19 0.11 16.77 -67.44
CA VAL A 19 0.03 17.10 -68.89
C VAL A 19 0.19 18.65 -68.87
N SER A 20 0.90 19.35 -69.75
CA SER A 20 0.46 19.66 -71.12
C SER A 20 1.57 20.32 -71.97
N LEU A 21 1.68 19.74 -73.17
CA LEU A 21 2.01 20.21 -74.52
C LEU A 21 2.40 21.68 -74.87
N PRO A 22 3.03 21.85 -76.07
CA PRO A 22 4.05 22.84 -76.36
C PRO A 22 3.66 23.84 -77.48
N VAL A 23 4.54 24.81 -77.75
CA VAL A 23 4.63 25.51 -79.04
C VAL A 23 6.09 25.61 -79.49
N THR A 24 6.30 25.14 -80.72
CA THR A 24 7.46 25.15 -81.63
C THR A 24 8.01 26.53 -82.00
N LEU A 25 9.31 26.62 -82.38
CA LEU A 25 9.85 26.92 -83.75
C LEU A 25 11.34 27.39 -83.62
N LEU A 26 12.33 26.61 -84.03
CA LEU A 26 13.11 26.67 -85.29
C LEU A 26 13.96 27.94 -85.52
N GLY A 27 15.29 27.79 -85.67
CA GLY A 27 16.13 28.92 -86.12
C GLY A 27 17.66 28.75 -86.10
N VAL A 28 18.20 27.86 -86.92
CA VAL A 28 19.43 28.00 -87.75
C VAL A 28 20.79 28.41 -87.12
N PHE A 29 21.76 27.49 -87.27
CA PHE A 29 23.21 27.72 -87.20
C PHE A 29 23.74 28.56 -88.38
N LEU A 30 24.63 29.51 -88.09
CA LEU A 30 25.65 30.03 -89.03
C LEU A 30 26.98 30.18 -88.30
N THR A 31 28.02 29.63 -88.92
CA THR A 31 29.41 29.52 -88.46
C THR A 31 30.28 30.74 -88.79
N ALA A 32 31.41 30.83 -88.08
CA ALA A 32 32.69 31.47 -88.41
C ALA A 32 32.90 32.93 -87.96
N SER A 33 33.83 33.11 -87.01
CA SER A 33 35.15 33.68 -87.31
C SER A 33 36.06 33.63 -86.08
N CYS A 34 37.30 33.22 -86.30
CA CYS A 34 38.38 33.26 -85.32
C CYS A 34 38.88 34.71 -85.22
N SER A 35 38.84 35.30 -84.04
CA SER A 35 39.42 36.61 -83.74
C SER A 35 40.04 36.53 -82.34
N SER A 36 41.36 36.37 -82.32
CA SER A 36 42.22 36.56 -81.16
C SER A 36 41.98 37.93 -80.51
N GLY A 37 41.49 37.93 -79.27
CA GLY A 37 41.44 39.08 -78.37
C GLY A 37 41.80 38.62 -76.96
N GLY A 38 42.74 39.31 -76.32
CA GLY A 38 43.47 38.83 -75.14
C GLY A 38 42.58 38.48 -73.94
N GLY A 39 43.02 37.49 -73.18
CA GLY A 39 42.41 37.13 -71.91
C GLY A 39 42.45 38.29 -70.93
N SER A 40 41.29 38.82 -70.58
CA SER A 40 41.05 39.37 -69.25
C SER A 40 40.47 38.24 -68.41
N SER A 41 41.19 37.85 -67.37
CA SER A 41 40.58 37.11 -66.27
C SER A 41 39.44 37.98 -65.72
N SER A 42 38.18 37.62 -65.98
CA SER A 42 37.06 38.25 -65.29
C SER A 42 37.17 37.84 -63.83
N SER A 43 37.78 38.70 -63.02
CA SER A 43 37.93 38.48 -61.58
C SER A 43 36.54 38.50 -60.95
N MET A 44 36.21 37.45 -60.19
CA MET A 44 35.04 37.46 -59.31
C MET A 44 35.29 38.47 -58.20
N SER A 45 34.27 39.21 -57.78
CA SER A 45 34.32 40.18 -56.69
C SER A 45 32.98 40.19 -55.97
N ILE A 46 32.97 40.63 -54.71
CA ILE A 46 31.78 40.92 -53.94
C ILE A 46 31.12 42.17 -54.53
N VAL A 47 29.80 42.12 -54.68
CA VAL A 47 28.97 43.20 -55.20
C VAL A 47 28.20 43.87 -54.07
N SER A 48 27.58 43.05 -53.22
CA SER A 48 26.75 43.51 -52.10
C SER A 48 26.62 42.42 -51.03
N CYS A 49 26.04 42.75 -49.88
CA CYS A 49 25.69 41.78 -48.85
C CYS A 49 24.45 42.23 -48.04
N SER A 50 23.80 41.30 -47.32
CA SER A 50 22.64 41.59 -46.47
C SER A 50 22.93 42.56 -45.31
N LEU A 51 24.20 42.74 -44.94
CA LEU A 51 24.67 43.63 -43.87
C LEU A 51 24.99 45.06 -44.38
N SER A 52 24.41 45.44 -45.53
CA SER A 52 24.63 46.72 -46.21
C SER A 52 26.12 47.00 -46.48
N CYS A 53 26.83 46.03 -47.05
CA CYS A 53 28.24 46.16 -47.35
C CYS A 53 28.52 47.29 -48.35
N SER A 54 29.51 48.12 -48.05
CA SER A 54 30.01 49.15 -48.97
C SER A 54 31.52 49.06 -49.11
N GLU A 55 32.04 49.51 -50.24
CA GLU A 55 33.48 49.55 -50.48
C GLU A 55 34.22 50.37 -49.41
N SER A 56 35.39 49.90 -49.03
CA SER A 56 36.28 50.59 -48.09
C SER A 56 36.80 51.88 -48.72
N ALA A 57 36.61 53.00 -48.03
CA ALA A 57 37.14 54.30 -48.46
C ALA A 57 38.67 54.34 -48.60
N ILE A 58 39.37 53.40 -47.94
CA ILE A 58 40.84 53.31 -47.91
C ILE A 58 41.36 52.38 -49.03
N SER A 59 40.53 51.48 -49.57
CA SER A 59 40.92 50.55 -50.65
C SER A 59 39.73 50.20 -51.57
N PRO A 60 39.28 51.15 -52.41
CA PRO A 60 38.14 50.96 -53.32
C PRO A 60 38.35 49.78 -54.27
N GLY A 61 37.32 48.98 -54.51
CA GLY A 61 37.36 47.75 -55.30
C GLY A 61 38.16 46.57 -54.71
N ALA A 62 38.83 46.75 -53.56
CA ALA A 62 39.68 45.72 -52.94
C ALA A 62 39.15 45.20 -51.59
N ALA A 63 38.37 46.00 -50.85
CA ALA A 63 37.77 45.62 -49.58
C ALA A 63 36.35 46.18 -49.41
N PHE A 64 35.49 45.43 -48.72
CA PHE A 64 34.17 45.79 -48.26
C PHE A 64 34.10 45.74 -46.72
N ASN A 65 33.36 46.67 -46.14
CA ASN A 65 33.01 46.68 -44.71
C ASN A 65 31.49 46.64 -44.56
N CYS A 66 30.99 46.05 -43.48
CA CYS A 66 29.56 46.07 -43.15
C CYS A 66 29.19 47.37 -42.45
N ASN A 67 28.03 47.94 -42.83
CA ASN A 67 27.45 49.08 -42.13
C ASN A 67 26.49 48.65 -41.01
N ILE A 68 25.92 47.45 -41.12
CA ILE A 68 25.12 46.82 -40.08
C ILE A 68 26.03 45.87 -39.30
N THR A 69 26.19 46.14 -38.01
CA THR A 69 27.02 45.33 -37.11
C THR A 69 26.21 44.57 -36.07
N GLU A 70 24.94 44.91 -35.85
CA GLU A 70 24.05 44.15 -34.97
C GLU A 70 23.23 43.16 -35.81
N VAL A 71 23.20 41.89 -35.39
CA VAL A 71 22.50 40.81 -36.09
C VAL A 71 21.65 40.01 -35.11
N TYR A 72 20.65 39.29 -35.62
CA TYR A 72 19.94 38.28 -34.83
C TYR A 72 20.75 36.99 -34.74
N VAL A 73 20.46 36.17 -33.72
CA VAL A 73 21.20 34.93 -33.45
C VAL A 73 21.05 33.84 -34.53
N ASN A 74 20.00 33.93 -35.34
CA ASN A 74 19.67 33.03 -36.46
C ASN A 74 19.56 33.77 -37.80
N GLN A 75 20.15 34.97 -37.93
CA GLN A 75 20.05 35.75 -39.17
C GLN A 75 20.86 35.15 -40.32
N ASP A 76 20.21 34.94 -41.48
CA ASP A 76 20.90 34.60 -42.73
C ASP A 76 21.86 35.73 -43.16
N ILE A 77 23.13 35.38 -43.39
CA ILE A 77 24.13 36.29 -43.94
C ILE A 77 24.26 35.99 -45.43
N ARG A 78 23.89 36.96 -46.28
CA ARG A 78 23.89 36.81 -47.74
C ARG A 78 24.98 37.67 -48.34
N VAL A 79 25.81 37.10 -49.23
CA VAL A 79 26.87 37.82 -49.95
C VAL A 79 26.70 37.56 -51.44
N GLN A 80 26.50 38.63 -52.20
CA GLN A 80 26.37 38.57 -53.65
C GLN A 80 27.73 38.79 -54.30
N PHE A 81 28.07 37.92 -55.25
CA PHE A 81 29.28 38.02 -56.06
C PHE A 81 28.97 38.42 -57.50
N SER A 82 29.98 38.87 -58.24
CA SER A 82 29.84 39.30 -59.65
C SER A 82 29.73 38.14 -60.65
N SER A 83 29.84 36.89 -60.18
CA SER A 83 29.70 35.66 -60.97
C SER A 83 29.10 34.54 -60.14
N GLU A 84 28.49 33.53 -60.79
CA GLU A 84 27.93 32.35 -60.11
C GLU A 84 28.95 31.66 -59.20
N VAL A 85 28.56 31.40 -57.96
CA VAL A 85 29.42 30.81 -56.94
C VAL A 85 29.54 29.30 -57.15
N ASP A 86 30.75 28.76 -57.03
CA ASP A 86 30.99 27.32 -56.90
C ASP A 86 30.92 26.92 -55.42
N ILE A 87 29.81 26.30 -54.99
CA ILE A 87 29.57 25.92 -53.59
C ILE A 87 30.66 24.98 -53.04
N LEU A 88 31.32 24.18 -53.90
CA LEU A 88 32.40 23.29 -53.48
C LEU A 88 33.68 24.05 -53.07
N SER A 89 33.80 25.32 -53.48
CA SER A 89 34.88 26.19 -53.04
C SER A 89 34.61 26.85 -51.69
N VAL A 90 33.38 26.76 -51.16
CA VAL A 90 32.96 27.39 -49.91
C VAL A 90 33.22 26.45 -48.73
N THR A 91 34.07 26.91 -47.82
CA THR A 91 34.41 26.24 -46.56
C THR A 91 34.53 27.27 -45.45
N ASN A 92 34.59 26.83 -44.20
CA ASN A 92 34.87 27.69 -43.04
C ASN A 92 36.22 28.42 -43.12
N ASN A 93 37.09 28.13 -44.10
CA ASN A 93 38.34 28.85 -44.35
C ASN A 93 38.22 29.91 -45.47
N THR A 94 37.22 29.82 -46.34
CA THR A 94 36.99 30.78 -47.45
C THR A 94 35.88 31.77 -47.13
N PHE A 95 34.94 31.38 -46.27
CA PHE A 95 33.93 32.24 -45.67
C PHE A 95 33.99 31.96 -44.17
N GLN A 96 34.67 32.84 -43.44
CA GLN A 96 34.98 32.64 -42.03
C GLN A 96 34.01 33.43 -41.18
N VAL A 97 33.29 32.76 -40.29
CA VAL A 97 32.61 33.39 -39.16
C VAL A 97 33.30 32.86 -37.91
N THR A 98 33.86 33.74 -37.08
CA THR A 98 34.62 33.32 -35.88
C THR A 98 34.27 34.18 -34.67
N SER A 99 34.09 33.58 -33.50
CA SER A 99 33.81 34.33 -32.28
C SER A 99 35.01 35.17 -31.84
N GLN A 100 34.78 36.43 -31.46
CA GLN A 100 35.73 37.23 -30.71
C GLN A 100 35.55 36.89 -29.22
N GLY A 101 36.52 36.20 -28.62
CA GLY A 101 36.40 35.76 -27.23
C GLY A 101 36.11 36.93 -26.29
N THR A 102 35.06 36.79 -25.48
CA THR A 102 34.80 37.66 -24.32
C THR A 102 35.50 37.10 -23.08
N SER A 103 35.64 37.89 -22.01
CA SER A 103 36.37 37.48 -20.80
C SER A 103 35.76 36.21 -20.19
N GLY A 104 36.40 35.06 -20.44
CA GLY A 104 35.97 33.75 -19.92
C GLY A 104 35.65 32.68 -20.98
N GLN A 105 35.63 33.00 -22.28
CA GLN A 105 35.40 32.03 -23.36
C GLN A 105 36.55 32.06 -24.40
N PRO A 106 37.01 30.90 -24.93
CA PRO A 106 38.04 30.88 -25.97
C PRO A 106 37.52 31.54 -27.26
N GLY A 107 38.22 32.57 -27.75
CA GLY A 107 37.93 33.17 -29.06
C GLY A 107 38.41 32.29 -30.22
N GLY A 108 37.87 32.53 -31.41
CA GLY A 108 38.25 31.85 -32.66
C GLY A 108 37.46 30.59 -32.98
N MET A 109 36.34 30.33 -32.29
CA MET A 109 35.46 29.22 -32.63
C MET A 109 34.55 29.58 -33.81
N THR A 110 34.41 28.67 -34.76
CA THR A 110 33.42 28.80 -35.85
C THR A 110 32.05 28.36 -35.33
N PRO A 111 31.04 29.24 -35.35
CA PRO A 111 29.68 28.86 -34.98
C PRO A 111 29.12 27.80 -35.95
N PRO A 112 28.22 26.91 -35.49
CA PRO A 112 27.58 25.97 -36.38
C PRO A 112 26.64 26.69 -37.35
N GLY A 113 26.79 26.39 -38.63
CA GLY A 113 26.00 26.97 -39.72
C GLY A 113 26.23 26.24 -41.03
N GLU A 114 25.32 26.44 -41.97
CA GLU A 114 25.32 25.81 -43.29
C GLU A 114 25.51 26.85 -44.40
N PHE A 115 26.18 26.44 -45.47
CA PHE A 115 26.32 27.24 -46.68
C PHE A 115 25.40 26.73 -47.77
N SER A 116 24.62 27.62 -48.36
CA SER A 116 23.78 27.31 -49.51
C SER A 116 23.86 28.42 -50.56
N ILE A 117 23.48 28.09 -51.79
CA ILE A 117 23.34 29.08 -52.86
C ILE A 117 21.86 29.48 -52.93
N ASP A 118 21.58 30.77 -53.09
CA ASP A 118 20.21 31.23 -53.25
C ASP A 118 19.58 30.56 -54.50
N PRO A 119 18.46 29.84 -54.36
CA PRO A 119 17.85 29.11 -55.47
C PRO A 119 17.35 30.03 -56.59
N ASN A 120 17.12 31.31 -56.30
CA ASN A 120 16.65 32.31 -57.26
C ASN A 120 17.78 33.15 -57.86
N ASP A 121 18.97 33.17 -57.24
CA ASP A 121 20.15 33.88 -57.73
C ASP A 121 21.45 33.10 -57.43
N PRO A 122 22.03 32.38 -58.42
CA PRO A 122 23.23 31.58 -58.21
C PRO A 122 24.50 32.39 -57.92
N THR A 123 24.42 33.73 -57.95
CA THR A 123 25.52 34.63 -57.55
C THR A 123 25.52 34.96 -56.05
N VAL A 124 24.45 34.59 -55.33
CA VAL A 124 24.30 34.86 -53.89
C VAL A 124 24.65 33.62 -53.08
N LEU A 125 25.66 33.76 -52.23
CA LEU A 125 26.02 32.77 -51.21
C LEU A 125 25.33 33.13 -49.89
N VAL A 126 24.68 32.15 -49.27
CA VAL A 126 24.00 32.30 -47.99
C VAL A 126 24.74 31.47 -46.94
N TYR A 127 25.09 32.10 -45.82
CA TYR A 127 25.47 31.43 -44.59
C TYR A 127 24.28 31.49 -43.64
N ARG A 128 23.76 30.33 -43.26
CA ARG A 128 22.64 30.19 -42.32
C ARG A 128 23.15 29.64 -40.99
N PRO A 129 23.07 30.41 -39.89
CA PRO A 129 23.34 29.86 -38.56
C PRO A 129 22.41 28.68 -38.28
N MET A 130 22.97 27.55 -37.83
CA MET A 130 22.18 26.34 -37.60
C MET A 130 21.36 26.49 -36.30
N ILE A 131 20.09 26.11 -36.34
CA ILE A 131 19.25 26.00 -35.15
C ILE A 131 19.24 24.53 -34.71
N THR A 132 19.65 24.28 -33.47
CA THR A 132 19.65 22.97 -32.80
C THR A 132 18.98 23.07 -31.44
N PHE A 133 18.92 21.99 -30.67
CA PHE A 133 18.25 21.99 -29.37
C PHE A 133 19.02 21.19 -28.34
N ASP A 134 18.90 21.58 -27.07
CA ASP A 134 19.40 20.78 -25.96
C ASP A 134 18.45 19.59 -25.67
N SER A 135 18.83 18.77 -24.68
CA SER A 135 18.03 17.64 -24.23
C SER A 135 16.68 18.01 -23.62
N SER A 136 16.45 19.29 -23.33
CA SER A 136 15.20 19.84 -22.80
C SER A 136 14.37 20.54 -23.88
N GLY A 137 14.80 20.49 -25.15
CA GLY A 137 14.10 21.13 -26.27
C GLY A 137 14.34 22.64 -26.39
N ASN A 138 15.23 23.24 -25.59
CA ASN A 138 15.52 24.67 -25.69
C ASN A 138 16.33 24.95 -26.97
N PRO A 139 16.03 26.04 -27.70
CA PRO A 139 16.75 26.39 -28.91
C PRO A 139 18.20 26.78 -28.61
N ILE A 140 19.12 26.09 -29.29
CA ILE A 140 20.54 26.44 -29.39
C ILE A 140 20.76 27.02 -30.79
N PHE A 141 21.03 28.31 -30.84
CA PHE A 141 21.28 29.03 -32.08
C PHE A 141 22.75 28.98 -32.49
N GLY A 142 23.00 29.02 -33.80
CA GLY A 142 24.34 29.00 -34.36
C GLY A 142 25.18 30.19 -33.90
N LEU A 143 24.59 31.39 -33.82
CA LEU A 143 25.23 32.52 -33.15
C LEU A 143 24.72 32.61 -31.70
N THR A 144 25.62 32.92 -30.78
CA THR A 144 25.32 33.04 -29.35
C THR A 144 24.94 34.48 -29.04
N ASP A 145 23.81 34.67 -28.36
CA ASP A 145 23.34 36.00 -27.94
C ASP A 145 24.42 36.73 -27.10
N GLY A 146 24.55 38.03 -27.33
CA GLY A 146 25.56 38.88 -26.70
C GLY A 146 27.00 38.64 -27.16
N THR A 147 27.25 37.75 -28.12
CA THR A 147 28.61 37.41 -28.60
C THR A 147 28.97 38.20 -29.86
N SER A 148 30.22 38.68 -29.91
CA SER A 148 30.79 39.32 -31.08
C SER A 148 31.47 38.30 -32.00
N TYR A 149 31.31 38.44 -33.31
CA TYR A 149 31.88 37.59 -34.35
C TYR A 149 32.63 38.41 -35.39
N ILE A 150 33.68 37.84 -35.98
CA ILE A 150 34.33 38.35 -37.19
C ILE A 150 33.82 37.53 -38.37
N LEU A 151 33.21 38.22 -39.32
CA LEU A 151 32.97 37.71 -40.67
C LEU A 151 34.14 38.12 -41.56
N ASP A 152 34.89 37.16 -42.11
CA ASP A 152 36.01 37.40 -43.02
C ASP A 152 35.90 36.53 -44.28
N ILE A 153 35.89 37.16 -45.45
CA ILE A 153 35.96 36.50 -46.77
C ILE A 153 37.21 37.04 -47.46
N PRO A 154 38.27 36.23 -47.63
CA PRO A 154 39.51 36.68 -48.26
C PRO A 154 39.33 37.09 -49.72
N GLY A 155 40.09 38.08 -50.16
CA GLY A 155 40.13 38.55 -51.55
C GLY A 155 41.56 38.63 -52.08
N THR A 156 41.80 38.14 -53.30
CA THR A 156 43.15 38.04 -53.88
C THR A 156 43.94 39.35 -53.98
N ILE A 157 43.28 40.53 -53.91
CA ILE A 157 43.96 41.83 -53.95
C ILE A 157 44.68 42.15 -52.64
N LEU A 158 44.09 41.80 -51.49
CA LEU A 158 44.64 42.14 -50.16
C LEU A 158 45.18 40.93 -49.40
N ASP A 159 44.63 39.75 -49.66
CA ASP A 159 45.03 38.49 -49.05
C ASP A 159 45.67 37.65 -50.15
N THR A 160 47.00 37.44 -50.11
CA THR A 160 47.74 36.82 -51.23
C THR A 160 47.82 35.29 -51.16
N LEU A 161 47.51 34.69 -50.01
CA LEU A 161 47.78 33.28 -49.72
C LEU A 161 46.55 32.36 -49.74
N GLY A 162 45.33 32.90 -49.89
CA GLY A 162 44.08 32.12 -49.93
C GLY A 162 43.80 31.32 -48.66
N PRO A 163 42.76 30.47 -48.63
CA PRO A 163 41.90 30.07 -49.75
C PRO A 163 40.80 31.10 -50.07
N TYR A 164 40.19 31.03 -51.26
CA TYR A 164 39.16 31.98 -51.72
C TYR A 164 37.90 31.25 -52.17
N VAL A 165 36.74 31.90 -52.00
CA VAL A 165 35.51 31.55 -52.73
C VAL A 165 35.79 31.72 -54.22
N LYS A 166 35.33 30.76 -55.03
CA LYS A 166 35.50 30.75 -56.49
C LYS A 166 34.17 30.78 -57.21
N GLY A 167 34.20 31.32 -58.43
CA GLY A 167 33.10 31.19 -59.36
C GLY A 167 33.11 29.82 -60.03
N LYS A 168 31.99 29.39 -60.61
CA LYS A 168 31.94 28.15 -61.42
C LYS A 168 32.89 28.15 -62.62
N ASN A 169 33.29 29.34 -63.10
CA ASN A 169 34.31 29.51 -64.13
C ASN A 169 35.75 29.37 -63.60
N GLY A 170 35.93 29.10 -62.31
CA GLY A 170 37.22 28.93 -61.63
C GLY A 170 37.90 30.23 -61.19
N ALA A 171 37.28 31.40 -61.40
CA ALA A 171 37.85 32.68 -60.99
C ALA A 171 37.79 32.85 -59.46
N ASN A 172 38.91 33.25 -58.85
CA ASN A 172 38.97 33.54 -57.41
C ASN A 172 38.30 34.89 -57.10
N ASN A 173 37.68 34.99 -55.92
CA ASN A 173 37.24 36.25 -55.35
C ASN A 173 38.43 37.23 -55.18
N SER A 174 38.27 38.45 -55.67
CA SER A 174 39.30 39.49 -55.67
C SER A 174 39.16 40.50 -54.54
N SER A 175 37.95 40.72 -54.04
CA SER A 175 37.64 41.70 -53.01
C SER A 175 37.42 41.06 -51.64
N ARG A 176 38.07 41.58 -50.60
CA ARG A 176 37.91 41.10 -49.23
C ARG A 176 36.60 41.62 -48.61
N LEU A 177 35.94 40.85 -47.75
CA LEU A 177 34.92 41.33 -46.82
C LEU A 177 35.39 41.08 -45.39
N GLN A 178 35.44 42.12 -44.55
CA GLN A 178 35.73 41.94 -43.13
C GLN A 178 34.74 42.77 -42.29
N CYS A 179 34.01 42.11 -41.40
CA CYS A 179 33.00 42.74 -40.54
C CYS A 179 33.06 42.24 -39.11
N SER A 180 32.77 43.13 -38.16
CA SER A 180 32.48 42.76 -36.78
C SER A 180 30.97 42.71 -36.59
N LEU A 181 30.43 41.55 -36.22
CA LEU A 181 29.01 41.32 -35.98
C LEU A 181 28.78 41.14 -34.47
N ASN A 182 27.72 41.69 -33.93
CA ASN A 182 27.27 41.52 -32.56
C ASN A 182 25.88 40.87 -32.62
N ALA A 183 25.78 39.62 -32.16
CA ALA A 183 24.50 38.92 -32.12
C ALA A 183 23.69 39.38 -30.91
N THR A 184 23.07 40.56 -30.98
CA THR A 184 22.37 41.21 -29.85
C THR A 184 20.91 41.55 -30.14
N LEU A 185 20.41 41.27 -31.34
CA LEU A 185 19.03 41.60 -31.72
C LEU A 185 18.01 40.53 -31.27
N GLY A 186 18.46 39.47 -30.57
CA GLY A 186 17.63 38.34 -30.19
C GLY A 186 17.37 37.40 -31.38
N VAL A 187 16.19 36.77 -31.41
CA VAL A 187 15.79 35.80 -32.44
C VAL A 187 15.05 36.50 -33.57
N PHE A 188 15.43 36.20 -34.82
CA PHE A 188 14.76 36.63 -36.03
C PHE A 188 13.62 35.68 -36.34
N ASP A 189 12.40 36.19 -36.27
CA ASP A 189 11.22 35.53 -36.79
C ASP A 189 11.24 35.57 -38.32
N THR A 190 11.43 34.40 -38.93
CA THR A 190 11.62 34.30 -40.39
C THR A 190 10.29 34.33 -41.15
N ASN A 191 9.18 34.06 -40.47
CA ASN A 191 7.84 34.17 -41.03
C ASN A 191 6.95 35.01 -40.10
N PRO A 192 6.99 36.35 -40.25
CA PRO A 192 6.36 37.26 -39.29
C PRO A 192 4.88 36.99 -39.02
N GLY A 193 4.53 36.74 -37.75
CA GLY A 193 3.16 36.66 -37.26
C GLY A 193 2.84 35.37 -36.51
N SER A 194 1.60 35.21 -36.06
CA SER A 194 1.20 33.98 -35.35
C SER A 194 1.22 32.76 -36.28
N PRO A 195 1.81 31.64 -35.85
CA PRO A 195 1.80 30.40 -36.61
C PRO A 195 0.39 29.79 -36.68
N LEU A 196 0.17 28.93 -37.68
CA LEU A 196 -1.02 28.12 -37.91
C LEU A 196 -0.63 26.64 -37.93
N VAL A 197 -1.38 25.79 -37.22
CA VAL A 197 -1.25 24.34 -37.29
C VAL A 197 -2.28 23.75 -38.24
N THR A 198 -1.87 22.81 -39.09
CA THR A 198 -2.76 22.01 -39.94
C THR A 198 -2.66 20.54 -39.52
N PRO A 199 -3.59 20.06 -38.66
CA PRO A 199 -3.61 18.67 -38.24
C PRO A 199 -4.19 17.77 -39.33
N THR A 200 -3.52 16.65 -39.60
CA THR A 200 -3.96 15.66 -40.58
C THR A 200 -3.87 14.24 -40.05
N VAL A 201 -4.76 13.39 -40.56
CA VAL A 201 -4.92 11.97 -40.20
C VAL A 201 -5.12 11.13 -41.46
N THR A 202 -5.20 9.81 -41.26
CA THR A 202 -5.54 8.81 -42.27
C THR A 202 -6.97 8.35 -42.03
N GLN A 203 -7.86 8.59 -42.98
CA GLN A 203 -9.22 8.05 -42.93
C GLN A 203 -9.29 6.74 -43.71
N VAL A 204 -10.19 5.87 -43.26
CA VAL A 204 -10.56 4.62 -43.91
C VAL A 204 -11.89 4.82 -44.62
N PHE A 205 -11.95 4.34 -45.85
CA PHE A 205 -13.16 4.31 -46.66
C PHE A 205 -13.52 2.87 -46.97
N PRO A 206 -14.82 2.52 -46.96
CA PRO A 206 -15.25 1.16 -47.25
C PRO A 206 -14.85 0.75 -48.66
N GLY A 207 -14.52 -0.52 -48.82
CA GLY A 207 -14.22 -1.16 -50.10
C GLY A 207 -15.45 -1.34 -51.00
N GLU A 208 -15.36 -2.26 -51.97
CA GLU A 208 -16.48 -2.56 -52.89
C GLU A 208 -17.72 -3.15 -52.18
N ASP A 209 -17.54 -3.72 -50.99
CA ASP A 209 -18.59 -4.28 -50.13
C ASP A 209 -19.41 -3.23 -49.37
N GLY A 210 -18.91 -1.98 -49.29
CA GLY A 210 -19.57 -0.88 -48.60
C GLY A 210 -19.47 -0.94 -47.07
N VAL A 211 -18.59 -1.78 -46.51
CA VAL A 211 -18.43 -1.97 -45.06
C VAL A 211 -16.98 -1.64 -44.66
N ILE A 212 -16.79 -0.85 -43.62
CA ILE A 212 -15.47 -0.55 -43.05
C ILE A 212 -15.06 -1.68 -42.11
N GLY A 213 -13.80 -2.08 -42.13
CA GLY A 213 -13.24 -3.17 -41.32
C GLY A 213 -13.01 -4.47 -42.10
N THR A 214 -12.99 -4.43 -43.44
CA THR A 214 -12.72 -5.59 -44.29
C THR A 214 -11.37 -5.46 -44.99
N GLU A 215 -10.86 -6.55 -45.57
CA GLU A 215 -9.57 -6.55 -46.28
C GLU A 215 -9.54 -5.59 -47.49
N ASP A 216 -10.70 -5.11 -47.97
CA ASP A 216 -10.86 -4.26 -49.15
C ASP A 216 -10.87 -2.74 -48.83
N ASP A 217 -10.64 -2.36 -47.58
CA ASP A 217 -10.63 -0.97 -47.11
C ASP A 217 -9.57 -0.09 -47.80
N VAL A 218 -9.94 1.16 -48.10
CA VAL A 218 -9.04 2.15 -48.72
C VAL A 218 -8.57 3.17 -47.70
N PHE A 219 -7.25 3.21 -47.46
CA PHE A 219 -6.60 4.15 -46.54
C PHE A 219 -6.14 5.42 -47.28
N LEU A 220 -6.67 6.59 -46.91
CA LEU A 220 -6.28 7.89 -47.45
C LEU A 220 -5.64 8.76 -46.38
N ALA A 221 -4.32 8.93 -46.48
CA ALA A 221 -3.52 9.76 -45.58
C ALA A 221 -3.56 11.25 -45.94
N GLY A 222 -3.30 12.12 -44.96
CA GLY A 222 -3.14 13.57 -45.16
C GLY A 222 -4.46 14.34 -45.23
N LEU A 223 -5.54 13.76 -44.71
CA LEU A 223 -6.85 14.42 -44.65
C LEU A 223 -6.95 15.27 -43.37
N PRO A 224 -7.69 16.41 -43.38
CA PRO A 224 -7.85 17.25 -42.19
C PRO A 224 -8.40 16.45 -41.01
N ALA A 225 -7.79 16.57 -39.83
CA ALA A 225 -8.20 15.83 -38.64
C ALA A 225 -9.50 16.38 -38.03
N ALA A 226 -9.74 17.69 -38.13
CA ALA A 226 -10.88 18.32 -37.48
C ALA A 226 -12.22 17.77 -37.98
N ASN A 227 -12.96 17.13 -37.08
CA ASN A 227 -14.22 16.43 -37.33
C ASN A 227 -14.12 15.31 -38.39
N ALA A 228 -12.93 14.76 -38.58
CA ALA A 228 -12.77 13.56 -39.39
C ALA A 228 -13.57 12.39 -38.78
N VAL A 229 -14.12 11.56 -39.63
CA VAL A 229 -14.76 10.28 -39.26
C VAL A 229 -13.95 9.12 -39.83
N ASP A 230 -14.15 7.92 -39.29
CA ASP A 230 -13.50 6.70 -39.76
C ASP A 230 -11.97 6.83 -39.82
N VAL A 231 -11.38 7.48 -38.82
CA VAL A 231 -9.92 7.61 -38.73
C VAL A 231 -9.31 6.27 -38.38
N ALA A 232 -8.32 5.82 -39.17
CA ALA A 232 -7.67 4.53 -38.97
C ALA A 232 -7.14 4.43 -37.53
N SER A 233 -7.32 3.27 -36.89
CA SER A 233 -6.91 3.06 -35.48
C SER A 233 -5.41 3.33 -35.28
N THR A 234 -4.58 3.03 -36.28
CA THR A 234 -3.13 3.28 -36.26
C THR A 234 -2.72 4.60 -36.91
N SER A 235 -3.68 5.47 -37.24
CA SER A 235 -3.38 6.74 -37.92
C SER A 235 -2.46 7.61 -37.07
N PRO A 236 -1.29 8.00 -37.56
CA PRO A 236 -0.55 9.08 -36.92
C PRO A 236 -1.32 10.39 -37.03
N ILE A 237 -1.15 11.28 -36.05
CA ILE A 237 -1.64 12.67 -36.13
C ILE A 237 -0.47 13.53 -36.58
N THR A 238 -0.53 14.04 -37.79
CA THR A 238 0.52 14.90 -38.33
C THR A 238 0.10 16.36 -38.21
N LEU A 239 0.81 17.11 -37.38
CA LEU A 239 0.63 18.53 -37.10
C LEU A 239 1.64 19.32 -37.93
N LEU A 240 1.18 19.92 -39.03
CA LEU A 240 2.02 20.75 -39.89
C LEU A 240 1.87 22.22 -39.50
N PHE A 241 2.91 22.81 -38.93
CA PHE A 241 3.01 24.23 -38.67
C PHE A 241 3.59 24.94 -39.89
N ASN A 242 2.98 26.06 -40.29
CA ASN A 242 3.48 26.89 -41.39
C ASN A 242 4.65 27.81 -40.99
N ASP A 243 5.30 27.52 -39.86
CA ASP A 243 6.39 28.28 -39.28
C ASP A 243 7.48 27.38 -38.67
N VAL A 244 8.62 27.98 -38.35
CA VAL A 244 9.67 27.36 -37.54
C VAL A 244 9.34 27.57 -36.06
N MET A 245 8.84 26.50 -35.44
CA MET A 245 8.33 26.52 -34.09
C MET A 245 9.45 26.37 -33.05
N ASN A 246 9.20 26.79 -31.80
CA ASN A 246 10.08 26.47 -30.68
C ASN A 246 9.78 25.03 -30.17
N PRO A 247 10.71 24.06 -30.32
CA PRO A 247 10.48 22.68 -29.88
C PRO A 247 10.25 22.51 -28.39
N GLY A 248 10.84 23.37 -27.56
CA GLY A 248 10.68 23.30 -26.10
C GLY A 248 9.25 23.51 -25.63
N VAL A 249 8.40 24.09 -26.48
CA VAL A 249 6.94 24.21 -26.27
C VAL A 249 6.13 23.31 -27.18
N LEU A 250 6.75 22.30 -27.81
CA LEU A 250 6.09 21.31 -28.66
C LEU A 250 6.34 19.89 -28.18
N VAL A 251 7.60 19.45 -28.15
CA VAL A 251 7.99 18.05 -27.91
C VAL A 251 9.39 18.03 -27.30
N ASN A 252 9.61 17.20 -26.28
CA ASN A 252 10.95 16.86 -25.85
C ASN A 252 11.55 15.80 -26.80
N PRO A 253 12.60 16.14 -27.58
CA PRO A 253 13.14 15.26 -28.60
C PRO A 253 13.87 14.02 -28.04
N VAL A 254 14.20 14.01 -26.75
CA VAL A 254 14.89 12.89 -26.08
C VAL A 254 13.90 11.88 -25.53
N THR A 255 12.87 12.35 -24.81
CA THR A 255 11.83 11.48 -24.23
C THR A 255 10.73 11.13 -25.22
N GLN A 256 10.61 11.87 -26.33
CA GLN A 256 9.53 11.75 -27.31
C GLN A 256 8.13 12.01 -26.72
N THR A 257 8.06 12.82 -25.66
CA THR A 257 6.81 13.22 -24.98
C THR A 257 6.54 14.71 -25.17
N SER A 258 5.31 15.15 -24.90
CA SER A 258 4.91 16.55 -24.93
C SER A 258 4.10 16.90 -23.68
N ASP A 259 4.41 18.05 -23.07
CA ASP A 259 3.61 18.66 -22.01
C ASP A 259 2.65 19.74 -22.57
N PHE A 260 2.68 19.97 -23.89
CA PHE A 260 1.97 21.06 -24.57
C PHE A 260 0.95 20.56 -25.59
N ILE A 261 1.08 19.32 -26.03
CA ILE A 261 0.17 18.65 -26.95
C ILE A 261 -0.27 17.36 -26.28
N GLU A 262 -1.55 17.27 -25.95
CA GLU A 262 -2.12 16.11 -25.27
C GLU A 262 -3.12 15.42 -26.21
N VAL A 263 -3.14 14.09 -26.21
CA VAL A 263 -4.08 13.29 -26.98
C VAL A 263 -4.88 12.44 -26.01
N TYR A 264 -6.20 12.57 -26.01
CA TYR A 264 -7.09 11.80 -25.14
C TYR A 264 -8.35 11.38 -25.89
N VAL A 265 -8.99 10.32 -25.41
CA VAL A 265 -10.28 9.84 -25.90
C VAL A 265 -11.36 10.13 -24.86
N VAL A 266 -12.54 10.53 -25.35
CA VAL A 266 -13.75 10.71 -24.54
C VAL A 266 -14.76 9.64 -24.91
N ALA A 267 -15.33 8.97 -23.90
CA ALA A 267 -16.34 7.93 -24.08
C ALA A 267 -17.65 8.46 -24.67
N GLU A 268 -18.53 7.55 -25.07
CA GLU A 268 -19.92 7.90 -25.36
C GLU A 268 -20.58 8.61 -24.16
N GLY A 269 -21.13 9.81 -24.42
CA GLY A 269 -21.84 10.61 -23.43
C GLY A 269 -20.96 11.39 -22.44
N GLY A 270 -19.64 11.27 -22.53
CA GLY A 270 -18.68 12.00 -21.68
C GLY A 270 -18.52 13.47 -22.08
N ASP A 271 -18.19 14.33 -21.10
CA ASP A 271 -17.91 15.75 -21.34
C ASP A 271 -16.41 15.96 -21.61
N PRO A 272 -15.99 16.43 -22.81
CA PRO A 272 -14.58 16.67 -23.11
C PRO A 272 -13.96 17.78 -22.26
N SER A 273 -14.74 18.57 -21.52
CA SER A 273 -14.22 19.56 -20.57
C SER A 273 -14.02 19.00 -19.15
N ASN A 274 -14.49 17.77 -18.89
CA ASN A 274 -14.36 17.10 -17.61
C ASN A 274 -13.19 16.09 -17.65
N PRO A 275 -12.09 16.32 -16.91
CA PRO A 275 -10.94 15.41 -16.90
C PRO A 275 -11.27 13.98 -16.48
N SER A 276 -12.34 13.74 -15.72
CA SER A 276 -12.75 12.36 -15.34
C SER A 276 -13.30 11.55 -16.51
N ASP A 277 -13.71 12.21 -17.59
CA ASP A 277 -14.30 11.59 -18.78
C ASP A 277 -13.27 11.41 -19.91
N GLN A 278 -12.04 11.87 -19.67
CA GLN A 278 -10.92 11.81 -20.60
C GLN A 278 -10.00 10.64 -20.22
N SER A 279 -9.65 9.82 -21.20
CA SER A 279 -8.59 8.81 -21.07
C SER A 279 -7.43 9.20 -21.99
N PRO A 280 -6.21 9.43 -21.49
CA PRO A 280 -5.05 9.69 -22.34
C PRO A 280 -4.82 8.55 -23.34
N VAL A 281 -4.33 8.92 -24.52
CA VAL A 281 -3.87 7.98 -25.54
C VAL A 281 -2.35 7.94 -25.48
N ASP A 282 -1.80 6.80 -25.08
CA ASP A 282 -0.36 6.60 -25.05
C ASP A 282 0.23 6.64 -26.46
N GLY A 283 1.42 7.22 -26.59
CA GLY A 283 2.12 7.33 -27.86
C GLY A 283 3.43 8.08 -27.76
N ILE A 284 4.06 8.28 -28.91
CA ILE A 284 5.31 9.04 -29.03
C ILE A 284 5.13 10.21 -29.99
N PHE A 285 5.83 11.29 -29.73
CA PHE A 285 5.89 12.46 -30.59
C PHE A 285 7.23 12.52 -31.34
N LEU A 286 7.14 12.65 -32.66
CA LEU A 286 8.29 12.84 -33.55
C LEU A 286 8.29 14.27 -34.08
N LEU A 287 9.45 14.92 -34.06
CA LEU A 287 9.62 16.32 -34.48
C LEU A 287 10.56 16.40 -35.68
N VAL A 288 10.15 17.13 -36.72
CA VAL A 288 10.97 17.49 -37.88
C VAL A 288 10.88 18.99 -38.11
N LEU A 289 12.04 19.65 -38.17
CA LEU A 289 12.17 21.07 -38.49
C LEU A 289 12.77 21.24 -39.88
N ASP A 290 12.09 21.97 -40.74
CA ASP A 290 12.54 22.32 -42.09
C ASP A 290 12.74 23.84 -42.19
N GLN A 291 13.98 24.28 -41.99
CA GLN A 291 14.36 25.69 -42.05
C GLN A 291 14.39 26.25 -43.48
N ASP A 292 14.39 25.40 -44.50
CA ASP A 292 14.33 25.84 -45.90
C ASP A 292 12.88 26.09 -46.32
N ALA A 293 11.97 25.20 -45.95
CA ALA A 293 10.54 25.35 -46.18
C ALA A 293 9.85 26.29 -45.18
N LEU A 294 10.55 26.68 -44.12
CA LEU A 294 10.03 27.46 -42.98
C LEU A 294 8.82 26.76 -42.33
N ARG A 295 8.98 25.47 -42.02
CA ARG A 295 7.91 24.63 -41.47
C ARG A 295 8.39 23.73 -40.35
N THR A 296 7.47 23.40 -39.46
CA THR A 296 7.67 22.39 -38.42
C THR A 296 6.61 21.32 -38.54
N THR A 297 7.01 20.06 -38.48
CA THR A 297 6.10 18.92 -38.46
C THR A 297 6.26 18.18 -37.15
N VAL A 298 5.16 18.06 -36.40
CA VAL A 298 5.07 17.15 -35.25
C VAL A 298 4.18 15.98 -35.64
N THR A 299 4.60 14.75 -35.35
CA THR A 299 3.81 13.55 -35.62
C THR A 299 3.60 12.78 -34.32
N PHE A 300 2.36 12.67 -33.87
CA PHE A 300 2.00 11.75 -32.80
C PHE A 300 1.74 10.37 -33.41
N VAL A 301 2.41 9.35 -32.87
CA VAL A 301 2.22 7.95 -33.22
C VAL A 301 1.63 7.25 -32.00
N PRO A 302 0.38 6.77 -32.06
CA PRO A 302 -0.21 6.06 -30.93
C PRO A 302 0.55 4.76 -30.65
N ALA A 303 0.65 4.39 -29.38
CA ALA A 303 1.32 3.17 -28.93
C ALA A 303 0.44 1.92 -29.13
N GLY A 304 1.07 0.75 -29.04
CA GLY A 304 0.37 -0.54 -29.08
C GLY A 304 -0.43 -0.73 -30.36
N THR A 305 -1.72 -1.01 -30.20
CA THR A 305 -2.64 -1.26 -31.31
C THR A 305 -3.24 0.03 -31.90
N GLY A 306 -3.12 1.20 -31.25
CA GLY A 306 -3.63 2.49 -31.75
C GLY A 306 -4.77 3.12 -30.92
N TYR A 307 -5.66 3.87 -31.57
CA TYR A 307 -6.88 4.43 -30.97
C TYR A 307 -7.93 3.34 -30.70
N PRO A 308 -8.77 3.50 -29.68
CA PRO A 308 -9.89 2.59 -29.44
C PRO A 308 -10.88 2.60 -30.60
N SER A 309 -11.60 1.49 -30.80
CA SER A 309 -12.69 1.37 -31.76
C SER A 309 -13.73 2.48 -31.58
N GLY A 310 -14.26 3.07 -32.66
CA GLY A 310 -15.30 4.09 -32.60
C GLY A 310 -16.72 3.50 -32.43
N ASP A 311 -17.63 4.27 -31.82
CA ASP A 311 -19.02 3.87 -31.53
C ASP A 311 -20.05 4.83 -32.18
N SER A 312 -20.33 4.65 -33.47
CA SER A 312 -21.35 5.44 -34.22
C SER A 312 -21.21 6.97 -34.18
N GLY A 313 -20.06 7.49 -33.72
CA GLY A 313 -19.73 8.92 -33.68
C GLY A 313 -19.70 9.57 -32.30
N SER A 314 -20.01 8.83 -31.23
CA SER A 314 -20.04 9.35 -29.86
C SER A 314 -18.64 9.49 -29.25
N ARG A 315 -17.78 8.50 -29.49
CA ARG A 315 -16.39 8.43 -29.04
C ARG A 315 -15.50 9.22 -29.95
N ARG A 316 -14.74 10.12 -29.32
CA ARG A 316 -13.91 11.08 -30.02
C ARG A 316 -12.53 11.11 -29.41
N VAL A 317 -11.54 11.11 -30.28
CA VAL A 317 -10.17 11.45 -29.91
C VAL A 317 -10.03 12.96 -30.04
N PHE A 318 -9.52 13.59 -29.00
CA PHE A 318 -9.20 15.00 -28.93
C PHE A 318 -7.69 15.19 -28.96
N VAL A 319 -7.27 16.27 -29.62
CA VAL A 319 -5.90 16.77 -29.51
C VAL A 319 -5.99 18.17 -28.94
N HIS A 320 -5.48 18.31 -27.72
CA HIS A 320 -5.43 19.57 -27.02
C HIS A 320 -4.12 20.29 -27.32
N PHE A 321 -4.20 21.60 -27.51
CA PHE A 321 -3.05 22.47 -27.74
C PHE A 321 -2.93 23.47 -26.59
N SER A 322 -1.80 23.45 -25.91
CA SER A 322 -1.49 24.45 -24.90
C SER A 322 -1.43 25.86 -25.51
N PRO A 323 -2.00 26.88 -24.85
CA PRO A 323 -1.90 28.27 -25.32
C PRO A 323 -0.47 28.82 -25.29
N LEU A 324 0.49 28.07 -24.71
CA LEU A 324 1.90 28.42 -24.65
C LEU A 324 2.70 27.99 -25.89
N ILE A 325 2.08 27.24 -26.82
CA ILE A 325 2.73 26.88 -28.09
C ILE A 325 3.01 28.16 -28.88
N ALA A 326 4.29 28.38 -29.17
CA ALA A 326 4.78 29.56 -29.85
C ALA A 326 5.86 29.22 -30.88
N ASP A 327 6.00 30.09 -31.88
CA ASP A 327 7.12 30.04 -32.81
C ASP A 327 8.45 30.47 -32.16
N LEU A 328 9.54 30.46 -32.93
CA LEU A 328 10.82 30.98 -32.48
C LEU A 328 10.83 32.51 -32.23
N GLY A 329 9.90 33.26 -32.84
CA GLY A 329 9.70 34.69 -32.63
C GLY A 329 8.92 35.04 -31.36
N GLY A 330 8.29 34.04 -30.72
CA GLY A 330 7.44 34.20 -29.55
C GLY A 330 5.98 34.51 -29.88
N ASN A 331 5.53 34.36 -31.12
CA ASN A 331 4.11 34.51 -31.45
C ASN A 331 3.36 33.20 -31.15
N PHE A 332 2.24 33.32 -30.44
CA PHE A 332 1.39 32.17 -30.07
C PHE A 332 0.54 31.69 -31.24
N LEU A 333 0.21 30.39 -31.20
CA LEU A 333 -0.63 29.71 -32.19
C LEU A 333 -2.00 30.38 -32.37
N ILE A 334 -2.38 30.69 -33.62
CA ILE A 334 -3.65 31.40 -33.90
C ILE A 334 -4.89 30.49 -33.83
N ASN A 335 -4.72 29.19 -34.06
CA ASN A 335 -5.79 28.19 -34.12
C ASN A 335 -5.56 27.02 -33.15
N GLY A 336 -5.10 27.33 -31.94
CA GLY A 336 -4.86 26.35 -30.86
C GLY A 336 -6.11 25.88 -30.14
N GLU A 337 -7.25 25.80 -30.83
CA GLU A 337 -8.46 25.18 -30.27
C GLU A 337 -8.34 23.65 -30.39
N ASP A 338 -8.96 22.93 -29.45
CA ASP A 338 -8.98 21.46 -29.47
C ASP A 338 -9.61 20.96 -30.77
N ILE A 339 -8.93 20.02 -31.41
CA ILE A 339 -9.49 19.30 -32.53
C ILE A 339 -10.02 17.96 -32.05
N SER A 340 -11.05 17.44 -32.71
CA SER A 340 -11.50 16.07 -32.46
C SER A 340 -11.81 15.32 -33.74
N PHE A 341 -11.71 14.00 -33.69
CA PHE A 341 -12.14 13.10 -34.75
C PHE A 341 -12.72 11.81 -34.16
N VAL A 342 -13.45 11.06 -34.99
CA VAL A 342 -14.03 9.76 -34.66
C VAL A 342 -13.13 8.66 -35.22
N PRO A 343 -12.59 7.77 -34.38
CA PRO A 343 -11.88 6.56 -34.84
C PRO A 343 -12.81 5.65 -35.66
N GLN A 344 -12.23 4.83 -36.53
CA GLN A 344 -12.97 3.78 -37.22
C GLN A 344 -13.60 2.80 -36.23
N THR A 345 -14.78 2.30 -36.54
CA THR A 345 -15.37 1.16 -35.82
C THR A 345 -14.65 -0.11 -36.26
N VAL A 346 -14.06 -0.84 -35.32
CA VAL A 346 -13.43 -2.14 -35.54
C VAL A 346 -14.32 -3.19 -34.89
N ILE A 347 -14.74 -4.20 -35.66
CA ILE A 347 -15.46 -5.35 -35.11
C ILE A 347 -14.40 -6.36 -34.66
N PHE A 348 -14.40 -6.67 -33.37
CA PHE A 348 -13.52 -7.69 -32.81
C PHE A 348 -14.24 -9.04 -32.76
N GLU A 349 -13.53 -10.10 -33.10
CA GLU A 349 -13.97 -11.46 -32.76
C GLU A 349 -13.93 -11.65 -31.24
N PRO A 350 -14.82 -12.48 -30.66
CA PRO A 350 -14.77 -12.80 -29.25
C PRO A 350 -13.38 -13.31 -28.82
N ILE A 351 -12.86 -12.77 -27.72
CA ILE A 351 -11.58 -13.16 -27.15
C ILE A 351 -11.83 -14.12 -26.00
N VAL A 352 -11.19 -15.29 -26.02
CA VAL A 352 -11.20 -16.21 -24.89
C VAL A 352 -9.92 -16.02 -24.10
N VAL A 353 -10.04 -15.47 -22.89
CA VAL A 353 -8.94 -15.44 -21.92
C VAL A 353 -8.90 -16.79 -21.22
N LEU A 354 -7.81 -17.53 -21.43
CA LEU A 354 -7.55 -18.82 -20.79
C LEU A 354 -6.50 -18.67 -19.70
N GLU A 355 -6.80 -19.17 -18.51
CA GLU A 355 -5.82 -19.46 -17.46
C GLU A 355 -5.61 -20.96 -17.33
N ASP A 356 -4.39 -21.42 -17.62
CA ASP A 356 -3.98 -22.82 -17.57
C ASP A 356 -3.21 -23.19 -16.29
N PHE A 357 -2.86 -22.21 -15.43
CA PHE A 357 -2.08 -22.39 -14.21
C PHE A 357 -0.70 -23.05 -14.43
N MET A 358 -0.16 -22.96 -15.65
CA MET A 358 1.21 -23.42 -15.96
C MET A 358 2.28 -22.44 -15.46
N SER A 359 1.90 -21.21 -15.16
CA SER A 359 2.81 -20.11 -14.85
C SER A 359 2.27 -19.23 -13.72
N PRO A 360 3.09 -18.86 -12.72
CA PRO A 360 2.68 -17.97 -11.63
C PRO A 360 2.61 -16.48 -12.03
N GLN A 361 2.76 -16.13 -13.30
CA GLN A 361 2.81 -14.74 -13.79
C GLN A 361 1.48 -14.01 -13.59
N ARG A 362 0.37 -14.75 -13.54
CA ARG A 362 -0.96 -14.23 -13.20
C ARG A 362 -1.37 -14.57 -11.78
N GLU A 363 -0.50 -15.18 -10.97
CA GLU A 363 -0.76 -15.47 -9.57
C GLU A 363 -0.52 -14.21 -8.72
N ASP A 364 -1.57 -13.70 -8.07
CA ASP A 364 -1.38 -12.71 -7.01
C ASP A 364 -0.90 -13.45 -5.75
N GLN A 365 0.43 -13.54 -5.62
CA GLN A 365 1.08 -14.30 -4.55
C GLN A 365 0.74 -13.81 -3.15
N LEU A 366 0.41 -12.53 -2.99
CA LEU A 366 0.11 -11.95 -1.68
C LEU A 366 -1.27 -12.36 -1.16
N ARG A 367 -2.16 -12.76 -2.07
CA ARG A 367 -3.56 -13.15 -1.79
C ARG A 367 -3.87 -14.60 -2.14
N THR A 368 -2.86 -15.38 -2.51
CA THR A 368 -2.98 -16.79 -2.91
C THR A 368 -2.32 -17.72 -1.89
N GLY A 369 -3.13 -18.60 -1.29
CA GLY A 369 -2.67 -19.67 -0.38
C GLY A 369 -2.46 -21.03 -1.06
N ASN A 370 -3.10 -21.21 -2.22
CA ASN A 370 -3.07 -22.45 -2.97
C ASN A 370 -1.77 -22.62 -3.76
N THR A 371 -1.53 -23.85 -4.22
CA THR A 371 -0.42 -24.14 -5.13
C THR A 371 -0.87 -23.85 -6.56
N TRP A 372 -0.26 -22.82 -7.16
CA TRP A 372 -0.45 -22.39 -8.55
C TRP A 372 0.75 -22.83 -9.39
N ASP A 373 0.76 -24.06 -9.90
CA ASP A 373 1.87 -24.57 -10.70
C ASP A 373 1.47 -25.84 -11.48
N GLY A 374 2.27 -26.19 -12.50
CA GLY A 374 2.17 -27.48 -13.17
C GLY A 374 0.91 -27.67 -14.02
N GLY A 375 0.22 -26.59 -14.36
CA GLY A 375 -1.00 -26.64 -15.17
C GLY A 375 -2.26 -26.89 -14.36
N MET A 376 -2.22 -26.61 -13.06
CA MET A 376 -3.36 -26.84 -12.17
C MET A 376 -3.30 -25.93 -10.95
N LEU A 377 -4.47 -25.47 -10.52
CA LEU A 377 -4.69 -24.88 -9.22
C LEU A 377 -5.16 -25.96 -8.24
N LEU A 378 -4.27 -26.42 -7.38
CA LEU A 378 -4.61 -27.40 -6.34
C LEU A 378 -5.40 -26.75 -5.21
N SER A 379 -6.27 -27.52 -4.54
CA SER A 379 -6.82 -27.07 -3.26
C SER A 379 -5.69 -26.84 -2.25
N GLY A 380 -5.72 -25.69 -1.57
CA GLY A 380 -4.68 -25.30 -0.63
C GLY A 380 -4.88 -26.00 0.71
N PRO A 381 -3.84 -25.99 1.57
CA PRO A 381 -3.96 -26.56 2.89
C PRO A 381 -4.94 -25.76 3.76
N GLY A 382 -5.20 -24.48 3.53
CA GLY A 382 -6.14 -23.70 4.35
C GLY A 382 -5.85 -22.21 4.24
N GLY A 383 -6.13 -21.47 5.31
CA GLY A 383 -5.92 -20.02 5.38
C GLY A 383 -7.22 -19.20 5.31
N GLY A 384 -8.37 -19.84 5.19
CA GLY A 384 -9.66 -19.16 5.13
C GLY A 384 -10.01 -18.67 3.73
N SER A 385 -11.23 -18.16 3.61
CA SER A 385 -11.77 -17.67 2.33
C SER A 385 -11.13 -16.38 1.85
N GLY A 386 -10.64 -15.57 2.80
CA GLY A 386 -10.25 -14.18 2.55
C GLY A 386 -11.41 -13.27 2.16
N ARG A 387 -12.65 -13.62 2.56
CA ARG A 387 -13.87 -12.88 2.19
C ARG A 387 -13.84 -11.41 2.58
N LEU A 388 -13.09 -11.01 3.61
CA LEU A 388 -13.00 -9.63 4.06
C LEU A 388 -12.08 -8.78 3.15
N GLY A 389 -11.38 -9.38 2.17
CA GLY A 389 -10.36 -8.66 1.42
C GLY A 389 -9.11 -8.38 2.27
N ASP A 390 -8.41 -7.29 2.00
CA ASP A 390 -7.16 -6.96 2.68
C ASP A 390 -7.40 -6.14 3.96
N LEU A 391 -6.57 -6.38 4.98
CA LEU A 391 -6.40 -5.46 6.11
C LEU A 391 -4.98 -4.92 6.14
N THR A 392 -4.84 -3.60 6.07
CA THR A 392 -3.55 -2.90 6.18
C THR A 392 -3.56 -1.94 7.37
N VAL A 393 -2.53 -2.01 8.22
CA VAL A 393 -2.31 -1.07 9.32
C VAL A 393 -1.01 -0.34 9.07
N SER A 394 -1.08 0.96 8.78
CA SER A 394 0.08 1.75 8.39
C SER A 394 0.90 2.21 9.60
N SER A 395 2.13 2.66 9.36
CA SER A 395 3.00 3.22 10.40
C SER A 395 2.33 4.37 11.16
N GLY A 396 2.25 4.26 12.49
CA GLY A 396 1.66 5.28 13.36
C GLY A 396 0.14 5.17 13.51
N GLU A 397 -0.51 4.23 12.83
CA GLU A 397 -1.94 3.95 12.97
C GLU A 397 -2.19 2.91 14.07
N VAL A 398 -3.32 3.08 14.77
CA VAL A 398 -3.86 2.08 15.69
C VAL A 398 -5.24 1.69 15.16
N VAL A 399 -5.38 0.44 14.74
CA VAL A 399 -6.66 -0.15 14.33
C VAL A 399 -7.13 -1.07 15.44
N GLU A 400 -8.28 -0.80 16.03
CA GLU A 400 -8.88 -1.61 17.09
C GLU A 400 -10.09 -2.37 16.54
N LEU A 401 -10.13 -3.69 16.72
CA LEU A 401 -11.21 -4.56 16.28
C LEU A 401 -11.82 -5.33 17.47
N SER A 402 -13.15 -5.42 17.50
CA SER A 402 -13.93 -6.13 18.51
C SER A 402 -14.11 -7.60 18.14
N THR A 403 -13.81 -8.51 19.07
CA THR A 403 -14.05 -9.95 18.89
C THR A 403 -15.49 -10.37 19.20
N ASP A 404 -16.29 -9.50 19.82
CA ASP A 404 -17.67 -9.83 20.15
C ASP A 404 -18.59 -9.52 18.97
N SER A 405 -18.43 -8.33 18.40
CA SER A 405 -19.17 -7.85 17.23
C SER A 405 -18.41 -6.66 16.64
N GLU A 406 -17.92 -6.81 15.41
CA GLU A 406 -17.17 -5.81 14.66
C GLU A 406 -17.95 -5.40 13.41
N ASP A 407 -18.19 -4.09 13.25
CA ASP A 407 -18.84 -3.52 12.09
C ASP A 407 -17.81 -2.80 11.22
N PHE A 408 -17.42 -3.46 10.13
CA PHE A 408 -16.43 -2.94 9.19
C PHE A 408 -16.92 -1.74 8.37
N SER A 409 -18.20 -1.36 8.46
CA SER A 409 -18.67 -0.08 7.91
C SER A 409 -18.08 1.13 8.65
N GLY A 410 -17.60 0.93 9.89
CA GLY A 410 -16.95 1.96 10.72
C GLY A 410 -15.46 2.17 10.41
N VAL A 411 -14.81 1.28 9.66
CA VAL A 411 -13.39 1.39 9.30
C VAL A 411 -13.25 2.41 8.16
N GLY A 412 -13.06 3.68 8.52
CA GLY A 412 -13.27 4.82 7.62
C GLY A 412 -12.22 5.09 6.53
N SER A 413 -11.18 4.25 6.38
CA SER A 413 -10.13 4.45 5.38
C SER A 413 -10.05 3.28 4.41
N LEU A 414 -10.20 3.57 3.11
CA LEU A 414 -10.02 2.60 2.03
C LEU A 414 -8.59 2.05 1.94
N GLU A 415 -7.62 2.76 2.52
CA GLU A 415 -6.23 2.30 2.61
C GLU A 415 -6.06 1.22 3.69
N ILE A 416 -6.87 1.29 4.76
CA ILE A 416 -6.89 0.29 5.84
C ILE A 416 -7.72 -0.92 5.43
N PHE A 417 -8.91 -0.65 4.90
CA PHE A 417 -9.91 -1.66 4.55
C PHE A 417 -10.78 -1.15 3.39
N ASN A 418 -10.82 -1.88 2.27
CA ASN A 418 -11.65 -1.54 1.13
C ASN A 418 -12.88 -2.47 1.07
N PRO A 419 -14.10 -2.00 1.39
CA PRO A 419 -15.29 -2.84 1.43
C PRO A 419 -15.70 -3.40 0.05
N THR A 420 -15.24 -2.80 -1.05
CA THR A 420 -15.44 -3.32 -2.42
C THR A 420 -14.66 -4.61 -2.67
N ASN A 421 -13.63 -4.89 -1.88
CA ASN A 421 -12.88 -6.15 -1.95
C ASN A 421 -13.51 -7.28 -1.12
N VAL A 422 -14.63 -7.02 -0.44
CA VAL A 422 -15.36 -8.05 0.30
C VAL A 422 -16.08 -8.96 -0.69
N ILE A 423 -15.81 -10.25 -0.61
CA ILE A 423 -16.48 -11.27 -1.42
C ILE A 423 -17.89 -11.50 -0.86
N ASP A 424 -18.90 -11.45 -1.72
CA ASP A 424 -20.32 -11.68 -1.38
C ASP A 424 -20.78 -10.89 -0.15
N ARG A 425 -20.48 -9.59 -0.14
CA ARG A 425 -20.70 -8.68 0.98
C ARG A 425 -22.14 -8.80 1.54
N PRO A 426 -22.31 -9.21 2.80
CA PRO A 426 -23.63 -9.26 3.43
C PRO A 426 -24.08 -7.86 3.91
N GLU A 427 -25.38 -7.66 3.97
CA GLU A 427 -26.04 -6.45 4.49
C GLU A 427 -26.89 -6.84 5.72
N PRO A 428 -26.53 -6.45 6.97
CA PRO A 428 -25.36 -5.65 7.38
C PRO A 428 -24.06 -6.47 7.44
N PHE A 429 -22.92 -5.76 7.38
CA PHE A 429 -21.59 -6.37 7.36
C PHE A 429 -20.95 -6.39 8.77
N VAL A 430 -21.35 -7.38 9.57
CA VAL A 430 -20.87 -7.56 10.95
C VAL A 430 -20.12 -8.90 11.07
N VAL A 431 -18.98 -8.86 11.73
CA VAL A 431 -18.18 -10.05 12.09
C VAL A 431 -18.34 -10.30 13.59
N GLU A 432 -18.70 -11.52 13.97
CA GLU A 432 -18.93 -11.90 15.36
C GLU A 432 -18.01 -13.07 15.77
N GLY A 433 -17.83 -13.27 17.07
CA GLY A 433 -17.13 -14.45 17.60
C GLY A 433 -15.61 -14.48 17.35
N GLY A 434 -15.01 -13.33 17.05
CA GLY A 434 -13.56 -13.18 16.91
C GLY A 434 -12.96 -13.77 15.63
N LEU A 435 -13.79 -14.10 14.64
CA LEU A 435 -13.39 -14.82 13.43
C LEU A 435 -13.24 -13.88 12.24
N PHE A 436 -12.00 -13.60 11.85
CA PHE A 436 -11.68 -12.69 10.76
C PHE A 436 -10.99 -13.43 9.61
N GLU A 437 -11.50 -13.28 8.38
CA GLU A 437 -11.00 -13.96 7.18
C GLU A 437 -10.52 -12.96 6.13
N PHE A 438 -9.22 -12.65 6.13
CA PHE A 438 -8.60 -11.69 5.21
C PHE A 438 -7.94 -12.39 4.02
N ALA A 439 -7.96 -11.76 2.84
CA ALA A 439 -7.16 -12.17 1.70
C ALA A 439 -5.66 -11.99 1.98
N ARG A 440 -5.32 -10.87 2.64
CA ARG A 440 -3.99 -10.50 3.09
C ARG A 440 -4.07 -9.69 4.39
N LEU A 441 -3.11 -9.92 5.28
CA LEU A 441 -2.90 -9.10 6.48
C LEU A 441 -1.54 -8.41 6.41
N ARG A 442 -1.51 -7.08 6.56
CA ARG A 442 -0.28 -6.29 6.60
C ARG A 442 -0.30 -5.33 7.79
N VAL A 443 0.64 -5.46 8.71
CA VAL A 443 0.87 -4.50 9.79
C VAL A 443 2.26 -3.91 9.62
N ASP A 444 2.35 -2.67 9.16
CA ASP A 444 3.61 -1.99 8.87
C ASP A 444 4.38 -1.64 10.16
N PRO A 445 5.71 -1.40 10.07
CA PRO A 445 6.50 -0.99 11.23
C PRO A 445 5.88 0.25 11.90
N GLY A 446 5.68 0.19 13.22
CA GLY A 446 5.04 1.27 13.99
C GLY A 446 3.51 1.33 13.91
N GLY A 447 2.86 0.48 13.11
CA GLY A 447 1.41 0.27 13.17
C GLY A 447 1.02 -0.69 14.30
N THR A 448 -0.16 -0.52 14.88
CA THR A 448 -0.71 -1.40 15.93
C THR A 448 -2.10 -1.91 15.56
N LEU A 449 -2.26 -3.24 15.49
CA LEU A 449 -3.55 -3.90 15.40
C LEU A 449 -3.94 -4.41 16.78
N ARG A 450 -4.96 -3.80 17.40
CA ARG A 450 -5.46 -4.16 18.73
C ARG A 450 -6.76 -4.95 18.62
N PHE A 451 -6.90 -5.98 19.44
CA PHE A 451 -8.16 -6.69 19.60
C PHE A 451 -8.72 -6.53 21.01
N THR A 452 -10.03 -6.35 21.12
CA THR A 452 -10.76 -6.27 22.39
C THR A 452 -12.01 -7.16 22.36
N GLY A 453 -12.52 -7.56 23.52
CA GLY A 453 -13.74 -8.37 23.63
C GLY A 453 -13.55 -9.67 24.40
N SER A 454 -14.58 -10.51 24.41
CA SER A 454 -14.65 -11.72 25.25
C SER A 454 -14.27 -13.02 24.54
N ASN A 455 -14.17 -13.01 23.22
CA ASN A 455 -13.83 -14.20 22.42
C ASN A 455 -12.34 -14.20 22.03
N PRO A 456 -11.67 -15.36 21.96
CA PRO A 456 -10.35 -15.47 21.37
C PRO A 456 -10.36 -15.01 19.90
N VAL A 457 -9.24 -14.44 19.44
CA VAL A 457 -9.09 -14.01 18.05
C VAL A 457 -8.73 -15.19 17.15
N ARG A 458 -9.41 -15.34 16.02
CA ARG A 458 -9.12 -16.30 14.96
C ARG A 458 -8.91 -15.56 13.65
N LEU A 459 -7.64 -15.34 13.28
CA LEU A 459 -7.25 -14.71 12.02
C LEU A 459 -6.94 -15.78 10.98
N TYR A 460 -7.77 -15.85 9.96
CA TYR A 460 -7.50 -16.62 8.76
C TYR A 460 -7.06 -15.68 7.66
N VAL A 461 -5.90 -15.97 7.07
CA VAL A 461 -5.32 -15.18 5.98
C VAL A 461 -5.07 -16.08 4.77
N ARG A 462 -5.84 -15.88 3.70
CA ARG A 462 -5.78 -16.75 2.51
C ARG A 462 -4.37 -16.77 1.93
N GLY A 463 -3.80 -15.60 1.69
CA GLY A 463 -2.43 -15.42 1.21
C GLY A 463 -1.42 -15.21 2.33
N GLU A 464 -0.78 -14.05 2.35
CA GLU A 464 0.28 -13.69 3.28
C GLU A 464 -0.20 -12.89 4.50
N ALA A 465 0.29 -13.27 5.68
CA ALA A 465 0.24 -12.46 6.89
C ALA A 465 1.62 -11.84 7.18
N SER A 466 1.76 -10.52 7.00
CA SER A 466 3.00 -9.77 7.20
C SER A 466 2.88 -8.85 8.41
N ILE A 467 3.55 -9.18 9.50
CA ILE A 467 3.44 -8.49 10.79
C ILE A 467 4.80 -7.88 11.14
N GLN A 468 4.96 -6.60 10.81
CA GLN A 468 6.17 -5.82 11.08
C GLN A 468 5.99 -4.81 12.22
N GLY A 469 4.76 -4.39 12.49
CA GLY A 469 4.35 -3.61 13.66
C GLY A 469 3.94 -4.48 14.84
N GLN A 470 2.93 -4.04 15.59
CA GLN A 470 2.44 -4.75 16.77
C GLN A 470 1.04 -5.31 16.54
N ILE A 471 0.80 -6.55 16.99
CA ILE A 471 -0.54 -7.04 17.30
C ILE A 471 -0.67 -7.09 18.83
N ASP A 472 -1.70 -6.44 19.38
CA ASP A 472 -1.91 -6.25 20.82
C ASP A 472 -3.21 -6.91 21.28
N LEU A 473 -3.09 -7.91 22.16
CA LEU A 473 -4.18 -8.57 22.86
C LEU A 473 -3.89 -8.64 24.37
N SER A 474 -3.08 -7.72 24.90
CA SER A 474 -2.67 -7.75 26.31
C SER A 474 -3.85 -7.56 27.28
N GLY A 475 -3.75 -8.19 28.44
CA GLY A 475 -4.63 -7.91 29.58
C GLY A 475 -4.28 -6.55 30.18
N SER A 476 -5.28 -5.79 30.62
CA SER A 476 -5.04 -4.51 31.28
C SER A 476 -4.63 -4.70 32.74
N SER A 477 -3.74 -3.83 33.23
CA SER A 477 -3.32 -3.84 34.63
C SER A 477 -4.44 -3.34 35.56
N GLY A 478 -4.44 -3.85 36.80
CA GLY A 478 -5.23 -3.27 37.87
C GLY A 478 -4.81 -1.81 38.11
N LEU A 479 -5.78 -0.93 38.40
CA LEU A 479 -5.48 0.47 38.62
C LEU A 479 -4.73 0.70 39.93
N ILE A 480 -3.88 1.73 39.96
CA ILE A 480 -3.30 2.23 41.21
C ILE A 480 -4.44 2.64 42.14
N HIS A 481 -4.40 2.15 43.38
CA HIS A 481 -5.50 2.30 44.32
C HIS A 481 -5.07 3.03 45.59
N THR A 482 -5.84 4.04 45.99
CA THR A 482 -5.54 4.84 47.18
C THR A 482 -5.97 4.15 48.48
N GLY A 483 -6.87 3.16 48.43
CA GLY A 483 -7.41 2.51 49.63
C GLY A 483 -8.33 3.40 50.48
N THR A 484 -8.39 4.71 50.22
CA THR A 484 -9.15 5.71 51.00
C THR A 484 -10.39 6.24 50.26
N GLU A 485 -10.77 5.64 49.14
CA GLU A 485 -11.83 6.13 48.25
C GLU A 485 -13.12 6.49 49.00
N PRO A 486 -13.74 7.67 48.73
CA PRO A 486 -14.88 8.18 49.52
C PRO A 486 -16.14 7.31 49.49
N ASN A 487 -16.28 6.47 48.45
CA ASN A 487 -17.40 5.54 48.26
C ASN A 487 -17.15 4.15 48.86
N GLY A 488 -15.99 3.94 49.50
CA GLY A 488 -15.62 2.66 50.12
C GLY A 488 -15.42 1.52 49.14
N LEU A 489 -15.32 1.78 47.83
CA LEU A 489 -15.09 0.75 46.83
C LEU A 489 -13.64 0.25 46.86
N GLY A 490 -13.47 -1.03 46.53
CA GLY A 490 -12.16 -1.59 46.20
C GLY A 490 -11.70 -1.18 44.82
N GLY A 491 -10.41 -1.36 44.55
CA GLY A 491 -9.83 -1.11 43.23
C GLY A 491 -10.48 -2.01 42.18
N ILE A 492 -10.81 -1.43 41.02
CA ILE A 492 -11.37 -2.17 39.89
C ILE A 492 -10.26 -3.06 39.31
N GLY A 493 -10.57 -4.34 39.12
CA GLY A 493 -9.67 -5.28 38.44
C GLY A 493 -9.46 -4.94 36.97
N GLY A 494 -8.32 -5.33 36.42
CA GLY A 494 -8.00 -5.18 35.01
C GLY A 494 -8.96 -5.99 34.12
N GLN A 495 -9.38 -5.42 33.00
CA GLN A 495 -10.04 -6.17 31.93
C GLN A 495 -9.07 -7.19 31.33
N GLY A 496 -9.57 -8.39 31.06
CA GLY A 496 -8.83 -9.40 30.30
C GLY A 496 -8.71 -9.01 28.83
N GLY A 497 -7.69 -9.54 28.17
CA GLY A 497 -7.62 -9.52 26.71
C GLY A 497 -8.69 -10.43 26.08
N PRO A 498 -8.80 -10.45 24.74
CA PRO A 498 -9.69 -11.34 23.99
C PRO A 498 -9.66 -12.80 24.46
N GLY A 499 -10.77 -13.30 25.03
CA GLY A 499 -10.85 -14.66 25.56
C GLY A 499 -10.13 -14.89 26.90
N GLY A 500 -9.60 -13.84 27.54
CA GLY A 500 -8.95 -13.85 28.84
C GLY A 500 -9.90 -13.51 30.00
N GLY A 501 -9.50 -13.89 31.22
CA GLY A 501 -10.23 -13.59 32.44
C GLY A 501 -9.95 -12.18 32.98
N SER A 502 -10.96 -11.47 33.45
CA SER A 502 -10.76 -10.21 34.16
C SER A 502 -10.11 -10.42 35.53
N GLY A 503 -9.33 -9.45 35.99
CA GLY A 503 -8.82 -9.40 37.36
C GLY A 503 -9.95 -9.22 38.38
N GLY A 504 -9.74 -9.74 39.58
CA GLY A 504 -10.69 -9.61 40.69
C GLY A 504 -10.69 -8.20 41.26
N SER A 505 -11.85 -7.71 41.69
CA SER A 505 -11.96 -6.43 42.39
C SER A 505 -11.27 -6.50 43.76
N GLY A 506 -10.67 -5.41 44.20
CA GLY A 506 -10.15 -5.31 45.56
C GLY A 506 -11.27 -5.34 46.60
N GLY A 507 -10.94 -5.74 47.83
CA GLY A 507 -11.89 -5.79 48.92
C GLY A 507 -12.43 -4.40 49.29
N LEU A 508 -13.73 -4.30 49.56
CA LEU A 508 -14.38 -3.04 49.96
C LEU A 508 -13.83 -2.52 51.28
N ARG A 509 -13.87 -1.20 51.46
CA ARG A 509 -13.42 -0.56 52.69
C ARG A 509 -14.41 -0.85 53.82
N PRO A 510 -13.97 -1.33 55.00
CA PRO A 510 -14.87 -1.53 56.13
C PRO A 510 -15.33 -0.19 56.72
N ASP A 511 -16.64 -0.05 56.97
CA ASP A 511 -17.26 1.10 57.62
C ASP A 511 -17.58 0.78 59.09
N GLY A 512 -16.78 1.31 60.00
CA GLY A 512 -17.10 1.19 61.43
C GLY A 512 -18.28 2.08 61.80
N THR A 513 -19.49 1.53 61.94
CA THR A 513 -20.72 2.33 62.12
C THR A 513 -20.91 2.94 63.51
N ASP A 514 -20.30 2.40 64.58
CA ASP A 514 -20.44 2.89 65.96
C ASP A 514 -19.27 3.77 66.45
N PHE A 515 -18.26 4.07 65.62
CA PHE A 515 -17.15 4.97 65.98
C PHE A 515 -17.59 6.44 65.91
N VAL A 516 -18.55 6.82 66.76
CA VAL A 516 -18.92 8.23 66.97
C VAL A 516 -17.82 8.91 67.76
N SER A 517 -17.22 9.93 67.15
CA SER A 517 -16.03 10.65 67.59
C SER A 517 -16.01 10.99 69.08
N VAL A 518 -15.13 10.35 69.85
CA VAL A 518 -14.56 10.96 71.06
C VAL A 518 -13.29 11.69 70.61
N GLN A 519 -13.40 13.00 70.39
CA GLN A 519 -12.35 13.93 69.91
C GLN A 519 -12.21 14.21 68.40
N GLY A 520 -13.33 14.35 67.68
CA GLY A 520 -13.41 15.29 66.56
C GLY A 520 -12.79 14.90 65.21
N VAL A 521 -12.43 13.65 64.97
CA VAL A 521 -12.14 13.16 63.60
C VAL A 521 -13.44 12.60 62.98
N PRO A 522 -13.86 13.04 61.78
CA PRO A 522 -15.04 12.49 61.10
C PRO A 522 -14.83 11.01 60.73
N ASN A 523 -15.84 10.16 60.93
CA ASN A 523 -15.88 8.81 60.38
C ASN A 523 -15.73 8.91 58.83
N PRO A 524 -14.64 8.42 58.24
CA PRO A 524 -14.34 8.65 56.84
C PRO A 524 -15.14 7.68 55.95
N GLY A 525 -16.36 8.07 55.60
CA GLY A 525 -17.07 7.55 54.42
C GLY A 525 -18.15 6.49 54.68
N ALA A 526 -19.20 6.57 53.88
CA ALA A 526 -20.28 5.58 53.80
C ALA A 526 -19.79 4.37 52.98
N GLY A 527 -19.08 3.44 53.64
CA GLY A 527 -18.91 2.09 53.12
C GLY A 527 -20.22 1.29 53.22
N PRO A 528 -20.20 -0.03 53.01
CA PRO A 528 -21.41 -0.84 53.04
C PRO A 528 -22.03 -0.87 54.45
N HIS A 529 -23.06 -0.03 54.68
CA HIS A 529 -23.86 0.18 55.91
C HIS A 529 -24.42 -1.09 56.61
N PHE A 530 -24.09 -2.30 56.15
CA PHE A 530 -24.65 -3.58 56.58
C PHE A 530 -23.60 -4.70 56.82
N VAL A 531 -22.40 -4.43 57.32
CA VAL A 531 -21.56 -5.52 57.89
C VAL A 531 -22.04 -5.92 59.29
N THR A 532 -23.35 -6.14 59.45
CA THR A 532 -23.96 -6.71 60.67
C THR A 532 -24.18 -8.22 60.50
N GLY A 533 -23.14 -8.95 60.10
CA GLY A 533 -23.19 -10.41 59.87
C GLY A 533 -21.84 -11.02 59.47
N PRO A 534 -21.75 -12.34 59.21
CA PRO A 534 -20.53 -13.07 58.84
C PRO A 534 -20.07 -12.87 57.38
N ASP A 535 -20.57 -11.88 56.65
CA ASP A 535 -20.34 -11.74 55.21
C ASP A 535 -19.04 -10.97 54.90
N TYR A 536 -17.90 -11.63 55.17
CA TYR A 536 -16.55 -11.14 54.85
C TYR A 536 -16.24 -11.13 53.35
N SER A 537 -17.12 -11.72 52.53
CA SER A 537 -16.93 -11.90 51.09
C SER A 537 -16.64 -10.59 50.36
N LEU A 538 -17.30 -9.49 50.75
CA LEU A 538 -17.12 -8.17 50.15
C LEU A 538 -15.86 -7.44 50.65
N LEU A 539 -15.32 -7.83 51.81
CA LEU A 539 -14.12 -7.23 52.40
C LEU A 539 -12.85 -7.93 51.91
N ASN A 540 -12.98 -9.21 51.54
CA ASN A 540 -11.96 -9.94 50.81
C ASN A 540 -11.86 -9.38 49.39
N GLY A 541 -10.68 -9.45 48.80
CA GLY A 541 -10.56 -9.30 47.37
C GLY A 541 -11.37 -10.39 46.66
N GLU A 542 -11.93 -10.06 45.51
CA GLU A 542 -12.56 -11.04 44.64
C GLU A 542 -11.47 -11.87 43.95
N HIS A 543 -11.79 -13.14 43.67
CA HIS A 543 -10.95 -13.99 42.83
C HIS A 543 -10.91 -13.41 41.40
N GLY A 544 -9.77 -13.56 40.73
CA GLY A 544 -9.69 -13.31 39.30
C GLY A 544 -10.56 -14.30 38.53
N LEU A 545 -11.13 -13.88 37.41
CA LEU A 545 -11.89 -14.79 36.57
C LEU A 545 -10.95 -15.84 35.96
N GLY A 546 -11.25 -17.10 36.23
CA GLY A 546 -10.62 -18.24 35.58
C GLY A 546 -11.13 -18.47 34.16
N LEU A 547 -10.52 -19.45 33.50
CA LEU A 547 -10.83 -19.86 32.14
C LEU A 547 -11.94 -20.88 32.11
N LEU A 548 -12.84 -20.75 31.13
CA LEU A 548 -13.89 -21.73 30.90
C LEU A 548 -13.27 -23.03 30.38
N PHE A 549 -13.58 -24.15 31.02
CA PHE A 549 -13.19 -25.47 30.54
C PHE A 549 -14.34 -26.10 29.73
N PRO A 550 -14.10 -26.64 28.52
CA PRO A 550 -15.07 -27.37 27.72
C PRO A 550 -15.25 -28.75 28.35
N ASP A 551 -15.93 -28.80 29.48
CA ASP A 551 -16.50 -30.06 29.94
C ASP A 551 -17.81 -30.27 29.19
N THR A 552 -17.80 -31.26 28.27
CA THR A 552 -18.97 -31.75 27.53
C THR A 552 -20.16 -32.21 28.41
N SER A 553 -20.00 -32.28 29.74
CA SER A 553 -21.01 -32.75 30.69
C SER A 553 -21.66 -31.66 31.56
N VAL A 554 -21.20 -30.41 31.50
CA VAL A 554 -21.76 -29.30 32.29
C VAL A 554 -22.22 -28.20 31.32
N GLY A 555 -23.47 -27.74 31.47
CA GLY A 555 -24.06 -26.72 30.59
C GLY A 555 -23.31 -25.37 30.59
N PRO A 556 -23.89 -24.29 30.03
CA PRO A 556 -23.23 -22.99 29.79
C PRO A 556 -22.77 -22.19 31.03
N GLY A 557 -22.56 -22.84 32.19
CA GLY A 557 -21.92 -22.31 33.39
C GLY A 557 -20.69 -23.13 33.81
N GLY A 558 -19.90 -23.62 32.85
CA GLY A 558 -18.69 -24.42 33.10
C GLY A 558 -17.78 -23.82 34.18
N GLU A 559 -17.16 -24.68 34.97
CA GLU A 559 -16.27 -24.29 36.07
C GLU A 559 -15.10 -23.45 35.52
N ARG A 560 -14.96 -22.22 36.01
CA ARG A 560 -13.82 -21.36 35.67
C ARG A 560 -12.62 -21.76 36.52
N ARG A 561 -11.48 -21.97 35.87
CA ARG A 561 -10.28 -22.56 36.49
C ARG A 561 -9.05 -21.67 36.38
N ALA A 562 -8.06 -21.91 37.23
CA ALA A 562 -6.78 -21.20 37.30
C ALA A 562 -6.84 -19.68 37.54
N GLY A 563 -7.97 -19.12 38.00
CA GLY A 563 -8.03 -17.72 38.45
C GLY A 563 -7.24 -17.51 39.74
N GLY A 564 -6.52 -16.38 39.85
CA GLY A 564 -5.79 -16.05 41.07
C GLY A 564 -6.74 -15.78 42.24
N GLU A 565 -6.41 -16.27 43.44
CA GLU A 565 -7.31 -16.08 44.59
C GLU A 565 -7.28 -14.66 45.13
N GLY A 566 -8.46 -14.18 45.53
CA GLY A 566 -8.59 -12.90 46.21
C GLY A 566 -7.96 -12.93 47.59
N GLY A 567 -7.25 -11.86 47.92
CA GLY A 567 -6.63 -11.68 49.22
C GLY A 567 -7.67 -11.52 50.32
N LEU A 568 -7.48 -12.23 51.42
CA LEU A 568 -8.39 -12.16 52.56
C LEU A 568 -8.26 -10.84 53.33
N ALA A 569 -9.38 -10.33 53.84
CA ALA A 569 -9.42 -9.16 54.68
C ALA A 569 -8.75 -9.41 56.04
N TRP A 570 -8.30 -8.34 56.71
CA TRP A 570 -7.79 -8.43 58.08
C TRP A 570 -8.27 -7.30 58.99
N PRO A 571 -8.79 -7.59 60.19
CA PRO A 571 -8.96 -8.90 60.84
C PRO A 571 -10.08 -9.77 60.25
N GLN A 572 -9.93 -11.09 60.33
CA GLN A 572 -10.96 -12.06 59.93
C GLN A 572 -11.06 -13.22 60.94
N PRO A 573 -12.26 -13.84 61.13
CA PRO A 573 -12.42 -14.97 62.03
C PRO A 573 -11.61 -16.17 61.55
N THR A 574 -10.77 -16.71 62.42
CA THR A 574 -10.02 -17.94 62.13
C THR A 574 -10.53 -19.09 63.00
N ALA A 575 -10.22 -20.33 62.62
CA ALA A 575 -10.57 -21.50 63.44
C ALA A 575 -9.95 -21.42 64.86
N SER A 576 -8.76 -20.81 64.98
CA SER A 576 -8.06 -20.56 66.23
C SER A 576 -8.55 -19.33 67.00
N ASN A 577 -9.14 -18.36 66.32
CA ASN A 577 -9.67 -17.13 66.92
C ASN A 577 -10.99 -16.73 66.24
N PRO A 578 -12.12 -17.41 66.53
CA PRO A 578 -13.41 -17.15 65.89
C PRO A 578 -14.05 -15.83 66.33
N SER A 579 -13.54 -15.24 67.41
CA SER A 579 -13.92 -13.90 67.89
C SER A 579 -13.21 -12.77 67.14
N LEU A 580 -12.15 -13.07 66.38
CA LEU A 580 -11.42 -12.05 65.64
C LEU A 580 -12.28 -11.55 64.49
N ASN A 581 -12.65 -10.28 64.49
CA ASN A 581 -13.51 -9.70 63.48
C ASN A 581 -13.18 -8.23 63.21
N MET A 582 -13.68 -7.72 62.09
CA MET A 582 -13.64 -6.28 61.80
C MET A 582 -14.27 -5.51 62.95
N PRO A 583 -13.56 -4.52 63.53
CA PRO A 583 -14.05 -3.81 64.70
C PRO A 583 -15.39 -3.13 64.42
N ARG A 584 -16.41 -3.48 65.20
CA ARG A 584 -17.74 -2.86 65.14
C ARG A 584 -17.90 -1.80 66.21
N SER A 585 -17.16 -1.94 67.31
CA SER A 585 -17.11 -1.04 68.45
C SER A 585 -15.68 -0.86 68.94
N VAL A 586 -15.46 0.13 69.82
CA VAL A 586 -14.16 0.35 70.50
C VAL A 586 -13.70 -0.91 71.28
N GLY A 587 -14.63 -1.73 71.76
CA GLY A 587 -14.32 -2.96 72.50
C GLY A 587 -13.66 -4.04 71.63
N ASP A 588 -13.96 -4.06 70.32
CA ASP A 588 -13.46 -5.09 69.40
C ASP A 588 -12.00 -4.85 69.01
N VAL A 589 -11.52 -3.61 69.13
CA VAL A 589 -10.12 -3.24 68.83
C VAL A 589 -9.14 -3.92 69.81
N PHE A 590 -9.58 -4.25 71.03
CA PHE A 590 -8.76 -5.00 72.00
C PHE A 590 -8.63 -6.48 71.66
N GLY A 591 -9.44 -7.00 70.73
CA GLY A 591 -9.28 -8.34 70.17
C GLY A 591 -8.21 -8.41 69.07
N LEU A 592 -7.67 -7.27 68.64
CA LEU A 592 -6.62 -7.19 67.62
C LEU A 592 -5.22 -7.34 68.23
N GLU A 593 -4.30 -7.92 67.46
CA GLU A 593 -2.88 -7.92 67.81
C GLU A 593 -2.32 -6.50 67.61
N LEU A 594 -2.34 -5.71 68.69
CA LEU A 594 -1.73 -4.39 68.73
C LEU A 594 -0.23 -4.49 68.98
N GLU A 595 0.55 -3.74 68.21
CA GLU A 595 1.99 -3.66 68.37
C GLU A 595 2.35 -2.83 69.61
N TYR A 596 3.00 -3.48 70.58
CA TYR A 596 3.34 -2.88 71.86
C TYR A 596 4.66 -2.10 71.83
N LEU A 597 5.51 -2.21 70.81
CA LEU A 597 6.79 -1.48 70.77
C LEU A 597 6.66 -0.07 70.17
N TYR A 598 5.64 0.17 69.35
CA TYR A 598 5.53 1.35 68.48
C TYR A 598 4.18 2.08 68.55
N ASN A 599 3.63 2.24 69.77
CA ASN A 599 2.43 3.05 70.07
C ASN A 599 1.06 2.38 69.88
N CYS A 600 0.91 1.09 70.17
CA CYS A 600 -0.40 0.44 70.26
C CYS A 600 -1.23 0.55 68.97
N ILE A 601 -0.58 0.19 67.85
CA ILE A 601 -1.14 0.24 66.50
C ILE A 601 -1.38 -1.17 65.95
N VAL A 602 -2.35 -1.32 65.05
CA VAL A 602 -2.53 -2.56 64.27
C VAL A 602 -1.41 -2.66 63.23
N ALA A 603 -0.57 -3.68 63.32
CA ALA A 603 0.58 -3.88 62.42
C ALA A 603 0.30 -4.77 61.21
N THR A 604 -0.74 -5.62 61.28
CA THR A 604 -1.03 -6.62 60.25
C THR A 604 -1.91 -6.04 59.14
N PRO A 605 -1.49 -6.12 57.86
CA PRO A 605 -2.32 -5.74 56.72
C PRO A 605 -3.28 -6.87 56.32
N GLY A 606 -4.11 -6.60 55.31
CA GLY A 606 -4.86 -7.64 54.60
C GLY A 606 -3.92 -8.48 53.75
N ALA A 607 -4.38 -9.65 53.30
CA ALA A 607 -3.61 -10.48 52.39
C ALA A 607 -3.60 -9.87 50.98
N PRO A 608 -2.45 -9.87 50.27
CA PRO A 608 -2.42 -9.59 48.84
C PRO A 608 -3.10 -10.69 48.02
N GLY A 609 -3.54 -10.33 46.81
CA GLY A 609 -4.12 -11.27 45.85
C GLY A 609 -3.08 -12.17 45.18
N GLY A 610 -3.48 -13.39 44.82
CA GLY A 610 -2.65 -14.33 44.05
C GLY A 610 -2.68 -14.05 42.55
N GLY A 611 -1.62 -14.44 41.83
CA GLY A 611 -1.55 -14.29 40.37
C GLY A 611 -2.37 -15.34 39.64
N GLY A 612 -2.86 -15.04 38.43
CA GLY A 612 -3.54 -16.02 37.57
C GLY A 612 -2.58 -17.09 37.03
N GLY A 613 -3.08 -18.30 36.73
CA GLY A 613 -2.33 -19.37 36.07
C GLY A 613 -2.73 -19.60 34.60
N TYR A 614 -1.79 -20.11 33.80
CA TYR A 614 -2.04 -20.66 32.45
C TYR A 614 -1.12 -21.87 32.19
N ALA A 615 0.00 -21.68 31.48
CA ALA A 615 0.93 -22.77 31.16
C ALA A 615 1.66 -23.25 32.40
N LEU A 616 1.95 -22.32 33.31
CA LEU A 616 2.36 -22.60 34.69
C LEU A 616 1.39 -21.91 35.65
N SER A 617 1.39 -22.36 36.90
CA SER A 617 0.57 -21.78 37.95
C SER A 617 1.02 -20.34 38.27
N GLY A 618 0.06 -19.49 38.64
CA GLY A 618 0.39 -18.18 39.20
C GLY A 618 1.11 -18.31 40.54
N LEU A 619 1.84 -17.27 40.94
CA LEU A 619 2.48 -17.23 42.25
C LEU A 619 1.50 -16.74 43.32
N THR A 620 1.74 -17.15 44.56
CA THR A 620 1.02 -16.69 45.75
C THR A 620 1.44 -15.26 46.13
N GLY A 621 0.50 -14.45 46.59
CA GLY A 621 0.81 -13.12 47.13
C GLY A 621 1.64 -13.19 48.42
N MET A 622 2.51 -12.21 48.64
CA MET A 622 3.33 -12.09 49.86
C MET A 622 2.94 -10.83 50.64
N GLY A 623 2.34 -11.01 51.82
CA GLY A 623 2.07 -9.92 52.75
C GLY A 623 3.26 -9.67 53.67
N ASN A 624 3.63 -8.41 53.87
CA ASN A 624 4.68 -8.01 54.81
C ASN A 624 4.10 -7.11 55.92
N ILE A 625 4.51 -7.35 57.15
CA ILE A 625 4.11 -6.58 58.33
C ILE A 625 5.12 -5.47 58.65
N ILE A 626 4.73 -4.54 59.51
CA ILE A 626 5.61 -3.47 60.01
C ILE A 626 6.75 -4.08 60.84
N ASP A 627 8.00 -3.75 60.47
CA ASP A 627 9.23 -4.29 61.07
C ASP A 627 9.32 -4.00 62.58
N GLY A 628 9.51 -5.04 63.40
CA GLY A 628 9.48 -4.97 64.87
C GLY A 628 8.25 -5.57 65.56
N SER A 629 7.21 -5.92 64.79
CA SER A 629 5.98 -6.52 65.31
C SER A 629 6.14 -8.01 65.66
N ILE A 630 5.53 -8.45 66.78
CA ILE A 630 5.41 -9.87 67.18
C ILE A 630 3.99 -10.36 66.84
N SER A 631 3.52 -10.13 65.61
CA SER A 631 2.24 -10.69 65.18
C SER A 631 2.41 -12.19 64.91
N THR A 632 1.53 -13.02 65.48
CA THR A 632 1.56 -14.48 65.28
C THR A 632 0.45 -14.96 64.35
N THR A 633 -0.40 -14.04 63.89
CA THR A 633 -1.56 -14.35 63.05
C THR A 633 -1.63 -13.38 61.86
N GLU A 634 -1.12 -13.81 60.71
CA GLU A 634 -1.34 -13.16 59.43
C GLU A 634 -2.52 -13.83 58.70
N PRO A 635 -3.32 -13.07 57.90
CA PRO A 635 -4.27 -13.70 57.00
C PRO A 635 -3.52 -14.60 56.01
N PRO A 636 -4.00 -15.82 55.71
CA PRO A 636 -3.44 -16.61 54.62
C PRO A 636 -3.40 -15.79 53.32
N PRO A 637 -2.29 -15.83 52.55
CA PRO A 637 -2.19 -15.11 51.30
C PRO A 637 -3.15 -15.68 50.25
N GLY A 638 -3.55 -14.87 49.27
CA GLY A 638 -4.25 -15.39 48.10
C GLY A 638 -3.33 -16.34 47.32
N PHE A 639 -3.75 -17.59 47.16
CA PHE A 639 -3.00 -18.56 46.36
C PHE A 639 -3.04 -18.19 44.88
N GLY A 640 -1.94 -18.46 44.18
CA GLY A 640 -1.90 -18.35 42.73
C GLY A 640 -2.82 -19.36 42.06
N GLY A 641 -3.30 -19.03 40.87
CA GLY A 641 -4.16 -19.89 40.08
C GLY A 641 -3.45 -21.18 39.67
N ASP A 642 -4.05 -22.33 39.97
CA ASP A 642 -3.47 -23.64 39.69
C ASP A 642 -3.64 -24.06 38.22
N SER A 643 -2.53 -24.12 37.49
CA SER A 643 -2.49 -24.55 36.08
C SER A 643 -2.83 -26.02 35.88
N GLU A 644 -2.63 -26.90 36.87
CA GLU A 644 -2.95 -28.33 36.74
C GLU A 644 -4.46 -28.55 36.55
N THR A 645 -5.27 -27.62 37.06
CA THR A 645 -6.73 -27.64 36.88
C THR A 645 -7.16 -27.44 35.42
N LEU A 646 -6.28 -26.87 34.58
CA LEU A 646 -6.47 -26.74 33.13
C LEU A 646 -6.10 -28.00 32.36
N MET A 647 -5.59 -29.06 33.01
CA MET A 647 -5.33 -30.36 32.40
C MET A 647 -4.61 -30.27 31.05
N LEU A 648 -3.57 -29.42 30.95
CA LEU A 648 -2.86 -29.14 29.69
C LEU A 648 -2.04 -30.33 29.21
N GLY A 649 -2.70 -31.33 28.61
CA GLY A 649 -2.08 -32.45 27.94
C GLY A 649 -1.79 -32.16 26.47
N ASP A 650 -1.37 -33.19 25.74
CA ASP A 650 -1.13 -33.09 24.29
C ASP A 650 -2.31 -32.51 23.48
N PRO A 651 -3.59 -32.90 23.70
CA PRO A 651 -4.69 -32.35 22.90
C PRO A 651 -4.97 -30.89 23.24
N GLU A 652 -4.90 -30.47 24.50
CA GLU A 652 -5.11 -29.07 24.91
C GLU A 652 -3.97 -28.17 24.40
N ARG A 653 -2.73 -28.68 24.39
CA ARG A 653 -1.54 -27.97 23.89
C ARG A 653 -1.55 -27.76 22.38
N SER A 654 -2.45 -28.42 21.65
CA SER A 654 -2.70 -28.12 20.24
C SER A 654 -3.32 -26.73 20.03
N LEU A 655 -3.97 -26.18 21.08
CA LEU A 655 -4.74 -24.94 21.02
C LEU A 655 -5.84 -24.96 19.94
N ASP A 656 -6.34 -26.14 19.60
CA ASP A 656 -7.42 -26.27 18.61
C ASP A 656 -8.67 -25.48 19.04
N PRO A 657 -9.04 -24.42 18.30
CA PRO A 657 -10.19 -23.59 18.63
C PRO A 657 -11.52 -24.34 18.45
N ASP A 658 -11.60 -25.33 17.56
CA ASP A 658 -12.84 -26.05 17.26
C ASP A 658 -13.19 -27.04 18.39
N GLN A 659 -12.19 -27.46 19.17
CA GLN A 659 -12.37 -28.17 20.43
C GLN A 659 -12.50 -27.24 21.64
N GLY A 660 -12.44 -25.91 21.44
CA GLY A 660 -12.50 -24.91 22.51
C GLY A 660 -11.22 -24.85 23.36
N TYR A 661 -10.07 -25.25 22.83
CA TYR A 661 -8.79 -25.19 23.55
C TYR A 661 -8.08 -23.83 23.44
N LEU A 662 -8.34 -23.05 22.39
CA LEU A 662 -7.82 -21.68 22.28
C LEU A 662 -8.48 -20.76 23.32
N ARG A 663 -7.71 -20.30 24.32
CA ARG A 663 -8.20 -19.46 25.43
C ARG A 663 -7.15 -18.44 25.83
N GLY A 664 -7.57 -17.27 26.29
CA GLY A 664 -6.67 -16.29 26.91
C GLY A 664 -6.21 -16.71 28.30
N GLY A 665 -5.42 -15.86 28.96
CA GLY A 665 -4.91 -16.01 30.32
C GLY A 665 -5.99 -15.78 31.38
N SER A 666 -5.83 -16.37 32.56
CA SER A 666 -6.70 -16.10 33.71
C SER A 666 -6.37 -14.77 34.39
N GLY A 667 -7.35 -14.18 35.08
CA GLY A 667 -7.14 -12.95 35.86
C GLY A 667 -6.48 -13.19 37.22
N GLY A 668 -5.78 -12.19 37.73
CA GLY A 668 -5.25 -12.16 39.09
C GLY A 668 -6.30 -11.77 40.14
N GLY A 669 -6.13 -12.18 41.39
CA GLY A 669 -7.04 -11.86 42.49
C GLY A 669 -6.86 -10.44 43.03
N GLY A 670 -7.94 -9.84 43.54
CA GLY A 670 -7.88 -8.54 44.22
C GLY A 670 -7.23 -8.63 45.60
N GLY A 671 -6.70 -7.52 46.12
CA GLY A 671 -6.16 -7.44 47.48
C GLY A 671 -7.26 -7.36 48.55
N GLY A 672 -6.97 -7.84 49.76
CA GLY A 672 -7.89 -7.78 50.90
C GLY A 672 -7.92 -6.41 51.59
N SER A 673 -9.09 -6.03 52.09
CA SER A 673 -9.24 -4.83 52.92
C SER A 673 -8.65 -5.02 54.33
N HIS A 674 -8.28 -3.93 55.00
CA HIS A 674 -7.73 -4.02 56.35
C HIS A 674 -7.78 -2.72 57.16
N VAL A 675 -7.37 -2.82 58.44
CA VAL A 675 -7.37 -1.71 59.40
C VAL A 675 -6.00 -1.37 60.01
N GLN A 676 -4.92 -1.72 59.31
CA GLN A 676 -3.53 -1.41 59.67
C GLN A 676 -3.35 0.09 59.95
N LEU A 677 -2.52 0.40 60.95
CA LEU A 677 -2.33 1.72 61.57
C LEU A 677 -3.52 2.27 62.37
N THR A 678 -4.58 1.47 62.61
CA THR A 678 -5.55 1.81 63.65
C THR A 678 -4.86 1.84 65.01
N LYS A 679 -5.03 2.94 65.75
CA LYS A 679 -4.31 3.24 66.99
C LYS A 679 -5.26 3.45 68.16
N VAL A 680 -4.87 2.97 69.34
CA VAL A 680 -5.54 3.28 70.61
C VAL A 680 -4.68 4.18 71.49
N ASN A 681 -5.29 4.95 72.40
CA ASN A 681 -4.59 5.83 73.35
C ASN A 681 -3.90 5.07 74.52
N GLY A 682 -3.80 3.74 74.43
CA GLY A 682 -3.16 2.90 75.44
C GLY A 682 -1.64 3.07 75.46
N ILE A 683 -1.03 2.78 76.61
CA ILE A 683 0.43 2.84 76.80
C ILE A 683 1.06 1.44 76.77
N PRO A 684 2.26 1.30 76.16
CA PRO A 684 2.98 0.04 76.11
C PRO A 684 3.78 -0.21 77.40
N LEU A 685 3.10 -0.53 78.50
CA LEU A 685 3.78 -0.71 79.80
C LEU A 685 4.31 -2.13 80.07
N ASP A 686 3.68 -3.17 79.50
CA ASP A 686 4.06 -4.59 79.68
C ASP A 686 3.37 -5.44 78.59
N PRO A 687 4.03 -6.46 77.99
CA PRO A 687 3.37 -7.46 77.15
C PRO A 687 2.09 -8.08 77.76
N ALA A 688 1.95 -8.12 79.10
CA ALA A 688 0.74 -8.60 79.77
C ALA A 688 -0.45 -7.63 79.76
N THR A 689 -0.24 -6.33 79.53
CA THR A 689 -1.31 -5.30 79.60
C THR A 689 -1.86 -4.87 78.24
N HIS A 690 -1.41 -5.47 77.11
CA HIS A 690 -2.00 -5.37 75.77
C HIS A 690 -2.61 -3.99 75.41
N CYS A 691 -1.87 -2.90 75.60
CA CYS A 691 -2.36 -1.55 75.23
C CYS A 691 -3.72 -1.17 75.84
N SER A 692 -4.08 -1.75 77.00
CA SER A 692 -5.44 -1.72 77.56
C SER A 692 -5.64 -0.68 78.67
N VAL A 693 -4.62 0.10 79.03
CA VAL A 693 -4.66 1.09 80.13
C VAL A 693 -4.04 2.40 79.68
N ASP A 694 -4.62 3.55 80.06
CA ASP A 694 -4.06 4.91 79.92
C ASP A 694 -3.44 5.38 81.26
N ILE A 695 -2.37 6.17 81.25
CA ILE A 695 -1.68 6.72 82.46
C ILE A 695 -2.65 7.61 83.26
N SER A 696 -3.65 8.21 82.61
CA SER A 696 -4.65 9.06 83.28
C SER A 696 -5.72 8.29 84.06
N GLY A 697 -5.83 6.98 83.88
CA GLY A 697 -6.93 6.16 84.40
C GLY A 697 -8.26 6.33 83.65
N ASP A 698 -8.23 7.00 82.49
CA ASP A 698 -9.37 7.09 81.58
C ASP A 698 -9.62 5.74 80.88
N ALA A 699 -10.85 5.57 80.36
CA ALA A 699 -11.18 4.40 79.55
C ALA A 699 -10.41 4.44 78.22
N THR A 700 -9.71 3.36 77.89
CA THR A 700 -8.96 3.22 76.64
C THR A 700 -9.90 3.38 75.43
N SER A 701 -9.51 4.24 74.50
CA SER A 701 -10.26 4.64 73.31
C SER A 701 -9.42 4.50 72.04
N VAL A 702 -10.10 4.40 70.90
CA VAL A 702 -9.46 4.50 69.59
C VAL A 702 -9.04 5.95 69.36
N GLU A 703 -7.74 6.17 69.17
CA GLU A 703 -7.16 7.48 68.86
C GLU A 703 -7.36 7.81 67.37
N PHE A 704 -7.07 6.84 66.49
CA PHE A 704 -7.36 6.92 65.06
C PHE A 704 -7.85 5.57 64.53
N TYR A 705 -9.00 5.56 63.86
CA TYR A 705 -9.48 4.41 63.10
C TYR A 705 -9.10 4.57 61.63
N ARG A 706 -8.29 3.65 61.10
CA ARG A 706 -7.84 3.67 59.72
C ARG A 706 -8.31 2.39 59.04
N SER A 707 -9.20 2.52 58.07
CA SER A 707 -9.64 1.43 57.21
C SER A 707 -9.20 1.69 55.77
N HIS A 708 -8.79 0.63 55.09
CA HIS A 708 -8.26 0.65 53.73
C HIS A 708 -8.97 -0.42 52.89
N SER A 709 -9.43 -0.06 51.70
CA SER A 709 -9.84 -1.03 50.68
C SER A 709 -8.63 -1.62 49.93
N GLY A 710 -8.79 -2.79 49.33
CA GLY A 710 -7.75 -3.44 48.54
C GLY A 710 -7.68 -2.95 47.09
N ALA A 711 -6.55 -3.15 46.43
CA ALA A 711 -6.38 -2.90 44.99
C ALA A 711 -6.93 -4.05 44.14
N GLY A 712 -7.27 -3.78 42.87
CA GLY A 712 -7.75 -4.80 41.93
C GLY A 712 -6.62 -5.66 41.36
N GLY A 713 -6.92 -6.89 40.95
CA GLY A 713 -5.98 -7.76 40.23
C GLY A 713 -5.82 -7.38 38.76
N GLY A 714 -4.78 -7.88 38.09
CA GLY A 714 -4.55 -7.70 36.66
C GLY A 714 -5.40 -8.64 35.79
N GLY A 715 -5.80 -8.21 34.60
CA GLY A 715 -6.52 -9.04 33.63
C GLY A 715 -5.58 -10.02 32.91
N GLY A 716 -6.06 -11.21 32.56
CA GLY A 716 -5.26 -12.17 31.78
C GLY A 716 -5.11 -11.75 30.32
N GLY A 717 -4.03 -12.18 29.66
CA GLY A 717 -3.76 -11.90 28.25
C GLY A 717 -4.74 -12.58 27.29
N GLY A 718 -4.78 -12.16 26.03
CA GLY A 718 -5.70 -12.71 25.04
C GLY A 718 -5.26 -14.03 24.39
N GLY A 719 -6.20 -14.75 23.79
CA GLY A 719 -5.94 -15.90 22.93
C GLY A 719 -6.00 -15.51 21.45
N ILE A 720 -5.05 -15.98 20.64
CA ILE A 720 -5.03 -15.73 19.20
C ILE A 720 -4.59 -16.97 18.40
N GLN A 721 -5.31 -17.23 17.32
CA GLN A 721 -4.89 -18.08 16.21
C GLN A 721 -4.60 -17.21 15.00
N ILE A 722 -3.48 -17.46 14.31
CA ILE A 722 -3.20 -16.92 12.98
C ILE A 722 -2.90 -18.10 12.05
N THR A 723 -3.79 -18.30 11.08
CA THR A 723 -3.68 -19.34 10.06
C THR A 723 -3.50 -18.70 8.70
N SER A 724 -2.31 -18.84 8.09
CA SER A 724 -2.00 -18.31 6.76
C SER A 724 -1.83 -19.43 5.74
N GLY A 725 -2.58 -19.36 4.63
CA GLY A 725 -2.52 -20.34 3.55
C GLY A 725 -1.17 -20.41 2.85
N ARG A 726 -0.41 -19.29 2.81
CA ARG A 726 0.91 -19.22 2.16
C ARG A 726 2.06 -19.09 3.15
N ARG A 727 2.15 -17.94 3.83
CA ARG A 727 3.26 -17.65 4.75
C ARG A 727 2.86 -16.62 5.80
N THR A 728 3.38 -16.82 7.01
CA THR A 728 3.36 -15.82 8.08
C THR A 728 4.77 -15.28 8.30
N VAL A 729 4.93 -13.98 8.13
CA VAL A 729 6.19 -13.25 8.37
C VAL A 729 6.01 -12.39 9.61
N LEU A 730 6.73 -12.70 10.69
CA LEU A 730 6.71 -11.97 11.95
C LEU A 730 8.07 -11.32 12.21
N THR A 731 8.19 -10.03 11.89
CA THR A 731 9.36 -9.20 12.23
C THR A 731 9.05 -8.19 13.35
N GLY A 732 7.77 -7.90 13.56
CA GLY A 732 7.24 -7.08 14.64
C GLY A 732 6.98 -7.86 15.92
N VAL A 733 5.97 -7.49 16.70
CA VAL A 733 5.67 -8.10 18.01
C VAL A 733 4.22 -8.55 18.09
N LEU A 734 4.01 -9.75 18.60
CA LEU A 734 2.72 -10.23 19.09
C LEU A 734 2.71 -10.13 20.62
N SER A 735 1.90 -9.22 21.16
CA SER A 735 1.83 -8.93 22.59
C SER A 735 0.54 -9.49 23.18
N ILE A 736 0.67 -10.53 24.00
CA ILE A 736 -0.46 -11.21 24.65
C ILE A 736 -0.20 -11.44 26.15
N HIS A 737 0.58 -10.55 26.76
CA HIS A 737 0.94 -10.64 28.17
C HIS A 737 -0.26 -10.36 29.09
N GLY A 738 -0.21 -10.88 30.31
CA GLY A 738 -1.14 -10.53 31.38
C GLY A 738 -0.90 -9.11 31.91
N GLY A 739 -1.94 -8.50 32.44
CA GLY A 739 -1.87 -7.20 33.10
C GLY A 739 -1.28 -7.30 34.50
N ASP A 740 -0.63 -6.23 34.94
CA ASP A 740 -0.04 -6.15 36.28
C ASP A 740 -1.11 -6.03 37.37
N GLY A 741 -0.79 -6.48 38.58
CA GLY A 741 -1.64 -6.27 39.74
C GLY A 741 -1.71 -4.79 40.14
N GLY A 742 -2.88 -4.36 40.62
CA GLY A 742 -3.06 -3.00 41.13
C GLY A 742 -2.15 -2.74 42.33
N SER A 743 -1.44 -1.62 42.28
CA SER A 743 -0.53 -1.18 43.35
C SER A 743 -1.13 -0.10 44.22
N PHE A 744 -0.64 0.05 45.45
CA PHE A 744 -1.06 1.17 46.30
C PHE A 744 -0.47 2.51 45.81
N ASP A 745 -1.18 3.60 46.07
CA ASP A 745 -0.68 4.95 45.78
C ASP A 745 0.38 5.38 46.81
N SER A 746 1.66 5.22 46.45
CA SER A 746 2.80 5.64 47.29
C SER A 746 2.87 7.16 47.55
N SER A 747 2.23 8.00 46.71
CA SER A 747 2.13 9.44 46.98
C SER A 747 1.19 9.74 48.15
N GLY A 748 0.28 8.82 48.45
CA GLY A 748 -0.64 8.87 49.57
C GLY A 748 -0.02 8.53 50.93
N LEU A 749 1.24 8.09 51.01
CA LEU A 749 1.94 7.86 52.29
C LEU A 749 2.11 9.14 53.12
N LEU A 750 2.06 10.31 52.47
CA LEU A 750 2.12 11.63 53.12
C LEU A 750 0.74 12.22 53.43
N GLN A 751 -0.35 11.55 53.04
CA GLN A 751 -1.72 11.99 53.32
C GLN A 751 -2.19 11.49 54.70
N ASP A 752 -3.16 12.19 55.30
CA ASP A 752 -3.81 11.76 56.55
C ASP A 752 -5.32 11.56 56.30
N PRO A 753 -5.82 10.30 56.31
CA PRO A 753 -5.08 9.06 56.55
C PRO A 753 -4.23 8.63 55.32
N PRO A 754 -3.15 7.84 55.53
CA PRO A 754 -2.29 7.37 54.46
C PRO A 754 -3.00 6.32 53.60
N ALA A 755 -2.69 6.32 52.31
CA ALA A 755 -3.17 5.34 51.35
C ALA A 755 -2.44 4.00 51.50
N LEU A 756 -3.06 2.97 52.07
CA LEU A 756 -2.42 1.68 52.31
C LEU A 756 -3.19 0.50 51.69
N GLY A 757 -3.78 0.66 50.50
CA GLY A 757 -4.47 -0.46 49.86
C GLY A 757 -3.55 -1.66 49.61
N GLN A 758 -4.00 -2.87 49.93
CA GLN A 758 -3.18 -4.06 49.68
C GLN A 758 -3.12 -4.40 48.19
N ALA A 759 -1.97 -4.91 47.72
CA ALA A 759 -1.75 -5.24 46.31
C ALA A 759 -2.69 -6.32 45.75
N GLY A 760 -3.09 -6.13 44.49
CA GLY A 760 -3.69 -7.18 43.68
C GLY A 760 -2.65 -8.09 43.05
N GLY A 761 -3.02 -9.33 42.74
CA GLY A 761 -2.22 -10.26 41.95
C GLY A 761 -2.31 -9.96 40.46
N ALA A 762 -1.33 -10.41 39.68
CA ALA A 762 -1.26 -10.17 38.24
C ALA A 762 -2.06 -11.19 37.42
N GLY A 763 -2.44 -10.82 36.20
CA GLY A 763 -3.04 -11.74 35.24
C GLY A 763 -2.00 -12.64 34.56
N ALA A 764 -2.41 -13.84 34.14
CA ALA A 764 -1.58 -14.75 33.37
C ALA A 764 -1.41 -14.28 31.91
N GLY A 765 -0.35 -14.74 31.25
CA GLY A 765 -0.21 -14.61 29.79
C GLY A 765 -1.25 -15.45 29.04
N GLY A 766 -1.52 -15.09 27.78
CA GLY A 766 -2.53 -15.75 26.96
C GLY A 766 -2.02 -16.91 26.09
N ALA A 767 -2.68 -17.17 24.96
CA ALA A 767 -2.31 -18.27 24.06
C ALA A 767 -2.09 -17.82 22.62
N VAL A 768 -1.09 -18.39 21.95
CA VAL A 768 -0.77 -18.14 20.54
C VAL A 768 -0.73 -19.45 19.78
N LEU A 769 -1.53 -19.56 18.73
CA LEU A 769 -1.44 -20.61 17.72
C LEU A 769 -1.06 -19.99 16.38
N LEU A 770 0.13 -20.28 15.86
CA LEU A 770 0.55 -19.86 14.50
C LEU A 770 0.60 -21.08 13.58
N GLN A 771 -0.18 -21.02 12.50
CA GLN A 771 -0.29 -22.08 11.50
C GLN A 771 -0.01 -21.50 10.11
N SER A 772 0.97 -22.03 9.40
CA SER A 772 1.19 -21.64 8.00
C SER A 772 2.06 -22.65 7.26
N ARG A 773 1.99 -22.70 5.93
CA ARG A 773 2.95 -23.52 5.16
C ARG A 773 4.38 -23.10 5.45
N GLN A 774 4.60 -21.79 5.51
CA GLN A 774 5.90 -21.21 5.82
C GLN A 774 5.79 -20.20 6.96
N LEU A 775 6.37 -20.55 8.12
CA LEU A 775 6.56 -19.63 9.23
C LEU A 775 7.94 -18.98 9.17
N GLN A 776 7.98 -17.65 9.16
CA GLN A 776 9.21 -16.85 9.18
C GLN A 776 9.17 -15.88 10.35
N LEU A 777 9.63 -16.33 11.52
CA LEU A 777 9.82 -15.48 12.69
C LEU A 777 11.24 -14.94 12.67
N GLN A 778 11.40 -13.61 12.71
CA GLN A 778 12.72 -12.98 12.74
C GLN A 778 13.50 -13.44 13.97
N ALA A 779 14.77 -13.79 13.79
CA ALA A 779 15.64 -14.32 14.84
C ALA A 779 16.14 -13.23 15.81
N ILE A 780 15.20 -12.60 16.52
CA ILE A 780 15.43 -11.59 17.56
C ILE A 780 14.50 -11.94 18.73
N PRO A 781 14.93 -11.74 20.00
CA PRO A 781 14.05 -11.95 21.15
C PRO A 781 12.77 -11.11 21.13
N SER A 782 11.77 -11.55 21.91
CA SER A 782 10.52 -10.81 22.16
C SER A 782 9.66 -10.57 20.91
N ARG A 783 9.64 -11.51 19.97
CA ARG A 783 8.66 -11.51 18.86
C ARG A 783 7.27 -11.92 19.32
N ILE A 784 7.20 -12.83 20.28
CA ILE A 784 5.96 -13.25 20.91
C ILE A 784 6.13 -13.06 22.41
N ASP A 785 5.31 -12.19 23.01
CA ASP A 785 5.30 -11.93 24.45
C ASP A 785 4.07 -12.55 25.10
N VAL A 786 4.30 -13.65 25.82
CA VAL A 786 3.30 -14.41 26.56
C VAL A 786 3.51 -14.35 28.07
N ARG A 787 4.22 -13.34 28.58
CA ARG A 787 4.49 -13.21 30.01
C ARG A 787 3.20 -13.04 30.82
N GLY A 788 3.20 -13.57 32.03
CA GLY A 788 2.25 -13.08 33.04
C GLY A 788 2.64 -11.67 33.48
N GLY A 789 1.67 -10.93 33.99
CA GLY A 789 1.94 -9.63 34.61
C GLY A 789 2.74 -9.77 35.90
N ILE A 790 3.30 -8.66 36.36
CA ILE A 790 3.91 -8.59 37.69
C ILE A 790 2.85 -8.28 38.76
N GLY A 791 3.00 -8.86 39.94
CA GLY A 791 2.12 -8.56 41.06
C GLY A 791 2.21 -7.08 41.46
N GLY A 792 1.10 -6.53 41.96
CA GLY A 792 1.09 -5.16 42.45
C GLY A 792 2.00 -5.00 43.66
N VAL A 793 2.46 -3.77 43.91
CA VAL A 793 3.17 -3.44 45.15
C VAL A 793 2.17 -2.90 46.15
N GLY A 794 2.22 -3.40 47.38
CA GLY A 794 1.43 -3.00 48.54
C GLY A 794 2.31 -2.33 49.60
N PRO A 795 1.74 -1.92 50.72
CA PRO A 795 2.50 -1.28 51.79
C PRO A 795 3.57 -2.23 52.37
N PHE A 796 4.68 -1.64 52.84
CA PHE A 796 5.81 -2.34 53.47
C PHE A 796 6.42 -3.47 52.63
N ASP A 797 6.54 -3.25 51.31
CA ASP A 797 7.04 -4.24 50.34
C ASP A 797 6.17 -5.50 50.24
N SER A 798 4.89 -5.42 50.62
CA SER A 798 3.94 -6.48 50.26
C SER A 798 3.83 -6.57 48.73
N ILE A 799 3.77 -7.78 48.18
CA ILE A 799 3.75 -7.99 46.73
C ILE A 799 2.58 -8.92 46.38
N GLY A 800 1.78 -8.56 45.39
CA GLY A 800 0.78 -9.45 44.79
C GLY A 800 1.45 -10.64 44.09
N GLY A 801 0.73 -11.74 43.92
CA GLY A 801 1.26 -12.87 43.16
C GLY A 801 1.51 -12.51 41.69
N ALA A 802 2.64 -12.94 41.12
CA ALA A 802 2.90 -12.80 39.68
C ALA A 802 2.04 -13.78 38.87
N GLY A 803 1.64 -13.38 37.66
CA GLY A 803 0.88 -14.24 36.76
C GLY A 803 1.76 -15.30 36.10
N GLY A 804 1.19 -16.47 35.85
CA GLY A 804 1.86 -17.51 35.06
C GLY A 804 2.01 -17.13 33.59
N PRO A 805 3.05 -17.62 32.89
CA PRO A 805 3.18 -17.44 31.45
C PRO A 805 2.08 -18.15 30.69
N GLY A 806 1.84 -17.65 29.48
CA GLY A 806 0.96 -18.20 28.48
C GLY A 806 1.56 -19.38 27.70
N LEU A 807 0.86 -19.81 26.64
CA LEU A 807 1.26 -20.93 25.77
C LEU A 807 1.45 -20.48 24.32
N VAL A 808 2.49 -20.99 23.66
CA VAL A 808 2.76 -20.79 22.23
C VAL A 808 2.79 -22.13 21.52
N ARG A 809 2.02 -22.25 20.45
CA ARG A 809 1.99 -23.37 19.52
C ARG A 809 2.38 -22.89 18.13
N LEU A 810 3.43 -23.47 17.56
CA LEU A 810 3.90 -23.17 16.20
C LEU A 810 3.74 -24.40 15.31
N GLU A 811 3.01 -24.27 14.22
CA GLU A 811 2.79 -25.36 13.27
C GLU A 811 3.06 -24.92 11.84
N ALA A 812 3.82 -25.76 11.13
CA ALA A 812 4.10 -25.55 9.72
C ALA A 812 4.12 -26.86 8.94
N GLU A 813 4.24 -26.77 7.61
CA GLU A 813 4.32 -27.95 6.73
C GLU A 813 5.52 -28.85 7.10
N THR A 814 6.62 -28.23 7.53
CA THR A 814 7.72 -28.89 8.24
C THR A 814 7.75 -28.41 9.69
N VAL A 815 7.92 -29.32 10.65
CA VAL A 815 7.97 -28.97 12.08
C VAL A 815 9.00 -27.86 12.33
N PRO A 816 8.59 -26.72 12.92
CA PRO A 816 9.53 -25.65 13.30
C PRO A 816 10.60 -26.16 14.28
N ASP A 817 11.82 -25.66 14.16
CA ASP A 817 12.93 -26.02 15.06
C ASP A 817 12.71 -25.40 16.44
N PHE A 818 12.38 -26.22 17.44
CA PHE A 818 12.10 -25.78 18.80
C PHE A 818 13.19 -24.87 19.37
N GLU A 819 14.48 -25.25 19.23
CA GLU A 819 15.58 -24.46 19.80
C GLU A 819 15.78 -23.13 19.07
N GLY A 820 15.60 -23.11 17.74
CA GLY A 820 15.64 -21.91 16.93
C GLY A 820 14.51 -20.93 17.24
N GLU A 821 13.32 -21.43 17.56
CA GLU A 821 12.13 -20.61 17.88
C GLU A 821 12.11 -20.14 19.34
N LYS A 822 12.64 -20.94 20.28
CA LYS A 822 12.74 -20.60 21.71
C LYS A 822 13.29 -19.20 21.97
N ALA A 823 14.36 -18.82 21.26
CA ALA A 823 15.02 -17.53 21.46
C ALA A 823 14.19 -16.31 21.03
N LYS A 824 13.03 -16.51 20.39
CA LYS A 824 12.16 -15.44 19.85
C LYS A 824 10.95 -15.15 20.75
N ILE A 825 10.73 -15.95 21.80
CA ILE A 825 9.56 -15.88 22.69
C ILE A 825 10.01 -15.34 24.05
N VAL A 826 9.14 -14.58 24.72
CA VAL A 826 9.31 -14.19 26.13
C VAL A 826 8.10 -14.62 26.96
N PRO A 827 8.29 -15.09 28.22
CA PRO A 827 9.52 -15.02 29.02
C PRO A 827 10.61 -15.99 28.54
N THR A 828 11.87 -15.61 28.71
CA THR A 828 13.03 -16.46 28.45
C THR A 828 13.18 -17.53 29.55
N PRO A 829 13.92 -18.63 29.29
CA PRO A 829 14.21 -19.63 30.32
C PRO A 829 14.82 -19.02 31.60
N GLY A 830 15.72 -18.04 31.48
CA GLY A 830 16.32 -17.36 32.63
C GLY A 830 15.29 -16.55 33.44
N GLU A 831 14.35 -15.88 32.77
CA GLU A 831 13.27 -15.17 33.47
C GLU A 831 12.33 -16.14 34.21
N LEU A 832 12.10 -17.34 33.66
CA LEU A 832 11.33 -18.39 34.35
C LEU A 832 12.08 -18.98 35.54
N GLU A 833 13.38 -19.21 35.42
CA GLU A 833 14.24 -19.68 36.50
C GLU A 833 14.24 -18.69 37.67
N ASP A 834 14.40 -17.39 37.37
CA ASP A 834 14.36 -16.32 38.37
C ASP A 834 12.99 -16.21 39.07
N LEU A 835 11.89 -16.42 38.32
CA LEU A 835 10.53 -16.26 38.85
C LEU A 835 10.06 -17.46 39.68
N TYR A 836 10.44 -18.69 39.30
CA TYR A 836 9.94 -19.92 39.90
C TYR A 836 10.98 -20.68 40.74
N ASP A 837 12.22 -20.21 40.84
CA ASP A 837 13.34 -20.88 41.54
C ASP A 837 13.46 -22.37 41.15
N SER A 838 13.33 -22.64 39.86
CA SER A 838 13.37 -23.99 39.27
C SER A 838 13.97 -23.95 37.86
N ASP A 839 14.25 -25.13 37.28
CA ASP A 839 14.93 -25.22 35.98
C ASP A 839 14.10 -24.57 34.86
N GLY A 840 14.50 -23.37 34.45
CA GLY A 840 13.81 -22.57 33.46
C GLY A 840 13.71 -23.23 32.08
N GLU A 841 14.64 -24.12 31.72
CA GLU A 841 14.60 -24.85 30.44
C GLU A 841 13.51 -25.93 30.45
N LEU A 842 13.28 -26.58 31.60
CA LEU A 842 12.17 -27.53 31.75
C LEU A 842 10.82 -26.81 31.76
N LEU A 843 10.74 -25.70 32.48
CA LEU A 843 9.53 -24.87 32.52
C LEU A 843 9.17 -24.33 31.14
N PHE A 844 10.17 -23.97 30.32
CA PHE A 844 9.93 -23.43 28.99
C PHE A 844 9.28 -24.45 28.03
N GLN A 845 9.45 -25.75 28.26
CA GLN A 845 8.75 -26.80 27.49
C GLN A 845 7.23 -26.78 27.74
N GLU A 846 6.80 -26.23 28.88
CA GLU A 846 5.39 -26.03 29.17
C GLU A 846 4.83 -24.78 28.44
N VAL A 847 5.71 -23.85 28.02
CA VAL A 847 5.35 -22.58 27.35
C VAL A 847 5.36 -22.68 25.83
N LEU A 848 6.30 -23.42 25.23
CA LEU A 848 6.40 -23.59 23.78
C LEU A 848 6.11 -25.04 23.37
N SER A 849 5.33 -25.22 22.31
CA SER A 849 5.31 -26.48 21.56
C SER A 849 5.32 -26.24 20.06
N THR A 850 5.86 -27.21 19.31
CA THR A 850 5.96 -27.16 17.84
C THR A 850 5.31 -28.40 17.23
N GLY A 851 4.69 -28.26 16.06
CA GLY A 851 4.02 -29.37 15.38
C GLY A 851 4.03 -29.26 13.86
N VAL A 852 3.51 -30.31 13.22
CA VAL A 852 3.14 -30.26 11.81
C VAL A 852 1.77 -29.64 11.73
N TRP A 853 1.59 -28.68 10.83
CA TRP A 853 0.27 -28.16 10.52
C TRP A 853 -0.48 -29.19 9.68
N THR A 854 -1.53 -29.79 10.28
CA THR A 854 -2.47 -30.67 9.58
C THR A 854 -3.79 -29.94 9.42
N PRO A 855 -4.10 -29.44 8.22
CA PRO A 855 -5.34 -28.74 8.01
C PRO A 855 -6.57 -29.58 8.30
N ILE A 856 -7.55 -28.94 8.92
CA ILE A 856 -8.85 -29.53 9.21
C ILE A 856 -9.83 -29.07 8.14
N ALA A 857 -10.65 -29.99 7.64
CA ALA A 857 -11.69 -29.70 6.64
C ALA A 857 -13.00 -29.25 7.30
N GLU A 858 -12.93 -28.43 8.34
CA GLU A 858 -14.11 -27.95 9.08
C GLU A 858 -14.06 -26.42 9.21
N GLY A 859 -15.23 -25.79 9.09
CA GLY A 859 -15.39 -24.34 9.22
C GLY A 859 -14.43 -23.54 8.32
N PRO A 860 -14.00 -22.35 8.77
CA PRO A 860 -13.06 -21.50 8.01
C PRO A 860 -11.69 -22.14 7.74
N SER A 861 -11.26 -23.10 8.56
CA SER A 861 -10.03 -23.88 8.30
C SER A 861 -10.14 -24.74 7.04
N GLY A 862 -11.36 -25.14 6.67
CA GLY A 862 -11.68 -25.88 5.45
C GLY A 862 -11.47 -25.04 4.18
N PHE A 863 -11.53 -23.72 4.29
CA PHE A 863 -11.38 -22.82 3.15
C PHE A 863 -9.92 -22.62 2.72
N SER A 864 -9.73 -22.59 1.40
CA SER A 864 -8.50 -22.17 0.75
C SER A 864 -8.83 -21.44 -0.55
N GLY A 865 -7.88 -20.72 -1.15
CA GLY A 865 -8.11 -20.14 -2.46
C GLY A 865 -6.91 -19.41 -3.07
N ALA A 866 -7.13 -18.96 -4.30
CA ALA A 866 -6.19 -18.17 -5.08
C ALA A 866 -6.88 -17.00 -5.76
N GLN A 867 -6.09 -15.95 -5.97
CA GLN A 867 -6.52 -14.76 -6.69
C GLN A 867 -5.56 -14.51 -7.85
N SER A 868 -6.09 -14.09 -9.00
CA SER A 868 -5.26 -13.64 -10.10
C SER A 868 -4.84 -12.18 -9.96
N CYS A 869 -3.70 -11.85 -10.58
CA CYS A 869 -3.35 -10.48 -10.90
C CYS A 869 -4.39 -9.88 -11.86
N TRP A 870 -4.39 -8.55 -12.01
CA TRP A 870 -5.25 -7.91 -13.00
C TRP A 870 -4.89 -8.38 -14.41
N ILE A 871 -5.93 -8.74 -15.17
CA ILE A 871 -5.82 -9.18 -16.54
C ILE A 871 -6.30 -8.04 -17.43
N GLN A 872 -5.38 -7.54 -18.24
CA GLN A 872 -5.65 -6.62 -19.34
C GLN A 872 -5.44 -7.39 -20.64
N PRO A 873 -6.50 -7.75 -21.38
CA PRO A 873 -6.35 -8.40 -22.67
C PRO A 873 -5.58 -7.51 -23.66
N GLU A 874 -5.07 -8.07 -24.74
CA GLU A 874 -4.41 -7.28 -25.79
C GLU A 874 -5.46 -6.78 -26.80
N GLY A 875 -5.48 -5.47 -27.09
CA GLY A 875 -6.34 -4.89 -28.12
C GLY A 875 -6.67 -3.40 -27.93
N ASN A 876 -7.33 -2.81 -28.92
CA ASN A 876 -7.82 -1.42 -28.93
C ASN A 876 -9.26 -1.30 -28.44
N PHE A 877 -9.59 -1.96 -27.34
CA PHE A 877 -10.92 -1.84 -26.76
C PHE A 877 -10.90 -0.76 -25.69
N PHE A 878 -12.03 -0.06 -25.58
CA PHE A 878 -12.24 0.97 -24.57
C PHE A 878 -12.84 0.37 -23.30
N ARG A 879 -13.65 -0.69 -23.45
CA ARG A 879 -14.24 -1.47 -22.37
C ARG A 879 -14.22 -2.96 -22.70
N LEU A 880 -14.20 -3.79 -21.68
CA LEU A 880 -14.49 -5.21 -21.78
C LEU A 880 -15.99 -5.41 -21.65
N GLN A 881 -16.58 -6.04 -22.66
CA GLN A 881 -17.88 -6.67 -22.52
C GLN A 881 -17.66 -8.17 -22.31
N PHE A 882 -18.39 -8.78 -21.39
CA PHE A 882 -18.30 -10.20 -21.06
C PHE A 882 -19.51 -10.93 -21.63
N LYS A 883 -19.30 -12.06 -22.31
CA LYS A 883 -20.39 -12.83 -22.93
C LYS A 883 -21.31 -13.42 -21.84
N GLU A 884 -22.62 -13.33 -22.03
CA GLU A 884 -23.59 -14.09 -21.22
C GLU A 884 -23.65 -15.56 -21.68
N ASP A 885 -24.09 -16.46 -20.81
CA ASP A 885 -24.37 -17.83 -21.23
C ASP A 885 -25.51 -17.87 -22.25
N ASP A 886 -25.33 -18.65 -23.32
CA ASP A 886 -26.39 -19.03 -24.25
C ASP A 886 -26.74 -20.52 -24.06
N PRO A 887 -27.77 -20.82 -23.24
CA PRO A 887 -28.16 -22.21 -22.99
C PRO A 887 -28.75 -22.89 -24.22
N ALA A 888 -29.15 -22.16 -25.27
CA ALA A 888 -29.67 -22.75 -26.50
C ALA A 888 -28.56 -23.29 -27.41
N GLU A 889 -27.40 -22.63 -27.41
CA GLU A 889 -26.21 -23.04 -28.19
C GLU A 889 -25.22 -23.87 -27.36
N GLY A 890 -25.37 -23.90 -26.03
CA GLY A 890 -24.43 -24.55 -25.12
C GLY A 890 -23.14 -23.74 -24.91
N ASP A 891 -23.18 -22.47 -25.29
CA ASP A 891 -22.07 -21.53 -25.22
C ASP A 891 -22.04 -20.88 -23.85
N LEU A 892 -20.96 -21.08 -23.12
CA LEU A 892 -20.79 -20.51 -21.78
C LEU A 892 -19.99 -19.20 -21.87
N GLY A 893 -20.43 -18.19 -21.12
CA GLY A 893 -19.69 -16.93 -20.95
C GLY A 893 -18.36 -17.15 -20.24
N TRP A 894 -18.32 -18.12 -19.33
CA TRP A 894 -17.12 -18.65 -18.70
C TRP A 894 -17.30 -20.11 -18.26
N ASP A 895 -16.20 -20.84 -18.13
CA ASP A 895 -16.15 -22.18 -17.54
C ASP A 895 -14.78 -22.43 -16.92
N ILE A 896 -14.71 -23.38 -15.99
CA ILE A 896 -13.45 -23.90 -15.44
C ILE A 896 -13.49 -25.42 -15.50
N LYS A 897 -12.34 -26.04 -15.73
CA LYS A 897 -12.23 -27.49 -15.75
C LYS A 897 -11.74 -28.02 -14.42
N LEU A 898 -12.38 -29.06 -13.90
CA LEU A 898 -12.03 -29.74 -12.67
C LEU A 898 -11.33 -31.07 -12.96
N ARG A 899 -10.30 -31.38 -12.18
CA ARG A 899 -9.56 -32.64 -12.23
C ARG A 899 -9.98 -33.54 -11.06
N PHE A 900 -10.43 -34.75 -11.38
CA PHE A 900 -10.74 -35.77 -10.37
C PHE A 900 -9.77 -36.96 -10.48
N ALA A 901 -9.29 -37.47 -9.36
CA ALA A 901 -8.24 -38.50 -9.22
C ALA A 901 -8.55 -39.83 -9.92
N ASP A 902 -9.82 -40.12 -10.17
CA ASP A 902 -10.29 -41.35 -10.80
C ASP A 902 -10.92 -41.12 -12.20
N GLN A 903 -10.81 -39.90 -12.74
CA GLN A 903 -11.23 -39.56 -14.09
C GLN A 903 -10.01 -39.20 -14.94
N GLU A 904 -9.91 -39.81 -16.13
CA GLU A 904 -8.82 -39.51 -17.06
C GLU A 904 -9.00 -38.14 -17.72
N ASP A 905 -10.26 -37.76 -17.99
CA ASP A 905 -10.61 -36.51 -18.67
C ASP A 905 -10.95 -35.39 -17.69
N LEU A 906 -10.65 -34.15 -18.11
CA LEU A 906 -11.02 -32.93 -17.42
C LEU A 906 -12.54 -32.70 -17.50
N GLN A 907 -13.15 -32.31 -16.40
CA GLN A 907 -14.60 -32.19 -16.28
C GLN A 907 -15.01 -30.71 -16.29
N SER A 908 -15.96 -30.35 -17.15
CA SER A 908 -16.53 -28.99 -17.16
C SER A 908 -17.29 -28.73 -15.86
N PHE A 909 -17.04 -27.58 -15.23
CA PHE A 909 -17.76 -27.20 -14.02
C PHE A 909 -19.20 -26.79 -14.35
N ARG A 910 -19.39 -25.98 -15.39
CA ARG A 910 -20.69 -25.40 -15.76
C ARG A 910 -21.33 -26.06 -16.98
N GLY A 911 -20.54 -26.77 -17.78
CA GLY A 911 -20.98 -27.45 -18.98
C GLY A 911 -21.17 -28.95 -18.79
N ALA A 912 -21.24 -29.66 -19.93
CA ALA A 912 -21.37 -31.11 -19.94
C ALA A 912 -20.14 -31.79 -19.31
N ASN A 913 -20.41 -32.82 -18.51
CA ASN A 913 -19.40 -33.63 -17.83
C ASN A 913 -19.81 -35.12 -17.86
N ASP A 914 -18.86 -36.00 -17.57
CA ASP A 914 -19.04 -37.46 -17.58
C ASP A 914 -19.33 -38.03 -16.18
N ILE A 915 -19.34 -37.18 -15.15
CA ILE A 915 -19.55 -37.59 -13.76
C ILE A 915 -21.04 -37.77 -13.46
N MET A 916 -21.86 -36.84 -13.90
CA MET A 916 -23.29 -36.82 -13.60
C MET A 916 -24.15 -36.16 -14.69
N GLU A 917 -25.45 -36.40 -14.61
CA GLU A 917 -26.43 -35.69 -15.44
C GLU A 917 -26.67 -34.28 -14.86
N GLY A 918 -26.50 -33.25 -15.69
CA GLY A 918 -26.48 -31.84 -15.28
C GLY A 918 -25.06 -31.29 -15.17
N ASP A 919 -24.91 -30.02 -14.81
CA ASP A 919 -23.63 -29.37 -14.56
C ASP A 919 -23.14 -29.58 -13.11
N LEU A 920 -21.81 -29.51 -12.90
CA LEU A 920 -21.21 -29.66 -11.58
C LEU A 920 -21.46 -28.44 -10.69
N GLU A 921 -21.64 -27.24 -11.26
CA GLU A 921 -21.99 -26.03 -10.52
C GLU A 921 -23.29 -26.19 -9.73
N SER A 922 -24.34 -26.74 -10.35
CA SER A 922 -25.63 -27.00 -9.71
C SER A 922 -25.55 -28.05 -8.60
N PHE A 923 -24.56 -28.94 -8.64
CA PHE A 923 -24.37 -30.01 -7.66
C PHE A 923 -23.44 -29.58 -6.51
N MET A 924 -22.28 -29.02 -6.85
CA MET A 924 -21.23 -28.61 -5.92
C MET A 924 -21.51 -27.23 -5.32
N GLY A 925 -22.33 -26.41 -5.97
CA GLY A 925 -22.61 -25.03 -5.61
C GLY A 925 -21.47 -24.08 -6.00
N ASN A 926 -21.84 -22.82 -6.29
CA ASN A 926 -20.92 -21.69 -6.52
C ASN A 926 -21.23 -20.50 -5.57
N ASP A 927 -22.17 -20.67 -4.64
CA ASP A 927 -22.53 -19.65 -3.65
C ASP A 927 -21.63 -19.74 -2.42
N PHE A 928 -21.22 -18.59 -1.89
CA PHE A 928 -20.39 -18.55 -0.70
C PHE A 928 -21.11 -19.12 0.52
N GLY A 929 -20.48 -20.06 1.22
CA GLY A 929 -21.03 -20.73 2.40
C GLY A 929 -21.95 -21.91 2.12
N SER A 930 -22.24 -22.21 0.86
CA SER A 930 -23.00 -23.42 0.45
C SER A 930 -22.44 -24.13 -0.79
N GLY A 931 -21.32 -23.63 -1.32
CA GLY A 931 -20.66 -24.16 -2.51
C GLY A 931 -19.26 -24.65 -2.19
N ALA A 932 -18.92 -25.83 -2.70
CA ALA A 932 -17.61 -26.46 -2.57
C ALA A 932 -16.54 -25.78 -3.45
N VAL A 933 -16.93 -25.22 -4.60
CA VAL A 933 -16.05 -24.50 -5.54
C VAL A 933 -16.68 -23.15 -5.86
N ILE A 934 -16.04 -22.07 -5.43
CA ILE A 934 -16.58 -20.72 -5.58
C ILE A 934 -15.66 -19.93 -6.50
N VAL A 935 -16.22 -19.37 -7.57
CA VAL A 935 -15.49 -18.52 -8.52
C VAL A 935 -16.13 -17.14 -8.53
N ARG A 936 -15.32 -16.09 -8.37
CA ARG A 936 -15.79 -14.69 -8.45
C ARG A 936 -14.90 -13.87 -9.36
N PHE A 937 -15.50 -12.87 -9.99
CA PHE A 937 -14.84 -11.94 -10.90
C PHE A 937 -14.97 -10.53 -10.38
N GLN A 938 -13.98 -9.69 -10.67
CA GLN A 938 -14.01 -8.26 -10.35
C GLN A 938 -13.45 -7.47 -11.51
N GLY A 939 -14.07 -6.35 -11.84
CA GLY A 939 -13.65 -5.44 -12.90
C GLY A 939 -13.11 -4.13 -12.32
N ALA A 940 -12.27 -3.47 -13.10
CA ALA A 940 -11.89 -2.08 -12.89
C ALA A 940 -11.50 -1.43 -14.22
N ARG A 941 -11.34 -0.12 -14.22
CA ARG A 941 -10.84 0.62 -15.38
C ARG A 941 -9.45 1.18 -15.14
N ALA A 942 -8.48 0.71 -15.90
CA ALA A 942 -7.12 1.23 -15.96
C ALA A 942 -6.97 2.38 -16.97
N VAL A 943 -6.13 3.35 -16.62
CA VAL A 943 -5.66 4.44 -17.46
C VAL A 943 -4.34 4.00 -18.09
N GLY A 944 -4.41 3.35 -19.25
CA GLY A 944 -3.24 2.82 -19.97
C GLY A 944 -2.83 1.41 -19.56
N SER A 945 -1.58 1.04 -19.85
CA SER A 945 -1.03 -0.29 -19.53
C SER A 945 -0.60 -0.41 -18.08
N LEU A 946 -0.89 -1.55 -17.45
CA LEU A 946 -0.43 -1.86 -16.10
C LEU A 946 1.06 -2.27 -16.11
N LEU A 947 1.90 -1.49 -15.41
CA LEU A 947 3.33 -1.80 -15.26
C LEU A 947 3.56 -3.09 -14.45
N ASP A 948 2.77 -3.28 -13.39
CA ASP A 948 2.76 -4.47 -12.55
C ASP A 948 1.30 -4.83 -12.25
N PRO A 949 0.69 -5.77 -13.00
CA PRO A 949 -0.70 -6.14 -12.81
C PRO A 949 -1.00 -6.82 -11.47
N CYS A 950 0.04 -7.30 -10.76
CA CYS A 950 -0.11 -7.96 -9.46
C CYS A 950 -0.05 -6.97 -8.28
N SER A 951 0.44 -5.76 -8.51
CA SER A 951 0.61 -4.72 -7.47
C SER A 951 0.01 -3.38 -7.91
N VAL A 952 -1.24 -3.40 -8.34
CA VAL A 952 -1.97 -2.18 -8.74
C VAL A 952 -2.58 -1.50 -7.51
N PRO A 953 -2.21 -0.24 -7.19
CA PRO A 953 -2.93 0.53 -6.18
C PRO A 953 -4.37 0.76 -6.65
N GLU A 954 -5.36 0.42 -5.83
CA GLU A 954 -6.78 0.55 -6.20
C GLU A 954 -7.34 1.95 -5.93
N THR A 955 -6.67 2.73 -5.08
CA THR A 955 -7.06 4.07 -4.65
C THR A 955 -5.86 5.02 -4.62
N GLY A 956 -6.14 6.34 -4.53
CA GLY A 956 -5.12 7.38 -4.42
C GLY A 956 -4.66 7.97 -5.77
N VAL A 957 -3.89 9.06 -5.71
CA VAL A 957 -3.47 9.85 -6.89
C VAL A 957 -2.46 9.14 -7.80
N SER A 958 -1.80 8.10 -7.29
CA SER A 958 -0.87 7.26 -8.05
C SER A 958 -1.52 5.97 -8.58
N SER A 959 -2.81 5.76 -8.30
CA SER A 959 -3.53 4.62 -8.84
C SER A 959 -3.66 4.77 -10.36
N PRO A 960 -3.29 3.75 -11.14
CA PRO A 960 -3.61 3.73 -12.56
C PRO A 960 -5.09 3.39 -12.80
N MET A 961 -5.91 3.16 -11.76
CA MET A 961 -7.34 2.93 -11.89
C MET A 961 -8.15 4.22 -11.80
N VAL A 962 -9.19 4.31 -12.62
CA VAL A 962 -10.17 5.40 -12.56
C VAL A 962 -10.96 5.30 -11.25
N GLY A 963 -11.03 6.39 -10.49
CA GLY A 963 -11.76 6.44 -9.23
C GLY A 963 -13.23 6.02 -9.39
N GLY A 964 -13.67 5.10 -8.52
CA GLY A 964 -15.04 4.56 -8.55
C GLY A 964 -15.30 3.51 -9.65
N SER A 965 -14.29 3.11 -10.43
CA SER A 965 -14.46 2.06 -11.46
C SER A 965 -14.32 0.63 -10.93
N LEU A 966 -13.78 0.44 -9.71
CA LEU A 966 -13.64 -0.87 -9.10
C LEU A 966 -15.02 -1.42 -8.76
N THR A 967 -15.38 -2.56 -9.35
CA THR A 967 -16.66 -3.22 -9.11
C THR A 967 -16.63 -4.06 -7.84
N ASP A 968 -17.80 -4.43 -7.33
CA ASP A 968 -17.90 -5.54 -6.37
C ASP A 968 -17.52 -6.88 -7.05
N TRP A 969 -17.27 -7.90 -6.23
CA TRP A 969 -17.09 -9.27 -6.71
C TRP A 969 -18.43 -9.85 -7.18
N VAL A 970 -18.45 -10.44 -8.38
CA VAL A 970 -19.64 -11.02 -8.99
C VAL A 970 -19.45 -12.50 -9.32
N SER A 971 -20.55 -13.25 -9.37
CA SER A 971 -20.57 -14.69 -9.65
C SER A 971 -20.37 -15.02 -11.13
N HIS A 972 -20.89 -14.15 -12.00
CA HIS A 972 -20.79 -14.27 -13.44
C HIS A 972 -20.14 -12.99 -14.02
N PRO A 973 -19.11 -13.10 -14.87
CA PRO A 973 -18.38 -11.94 -15.36
C PRO A 973 -19.26 -11.01 -16.22
N ALA A 974 -20.33 -11.51 -16.83
CA ALA A 974 -21.31 -10.66 -17.53
C ALA A 974 -22.05 -9.66 -16.62
N GLU A 975 -22.11 -9.90 -15.31
CA GLU A 975 -22.65 -8.91 -14.37
C GLU A 975 -21.79 -7.63 -14.36
N LEU A 976 -20.51 -7.72 -14.70
CA LEU A 976 -19.61 -6.56 -14.85
C LEU A 976 -20.02 -5.63 -16.01
N ASN A 977 -20.81 -6.12 -16.98
CA ASN A 977 -21.35 -5.30 -18.05
C ASN A 977 -22.36 -4.25 -17.55
N SER A 978 -22.99 -4.52 -16.40
CA SER A 978 -24.12 -3.77 -15.87
C SER A 978 -23.73 -2.56 -14.99
N GLY A 979 -22.43 -2.23 -14.92
CA GLY A 979 -21.91 -1.09 -14.15
C GLY A 979 -22.71 0.20 -14.41
N ASP A 980 -22.67 1.14 -13.45
CA ASP A 980 -23.53 2.28 -13.06
C ASP A 980 -24.27 3.12 -14.12
N GLY A 981 -24.32 2.72 -15.38
CA GLY A 981 -24.77 3.47 -16.53
C GLY A 981 -23.70 4.40 -17.09
N ASN A 982 -22.50 4.44 -16.48
CA ASN A 982 -21.40 5.32 -16.88
C ASN A 982 -20.33 4.56 -17.71
N PRO A 983 -20.28 4.76 -19.04
CA PRO A 983 -19.29 4.12 -19.91
C PRO A 983 -17.83 4.49 -19.56
N THR A 984 -17.60 5.63 -18.90
CA THR A 984 -16.26 6.07 -18.47
C THR A 984 -15.73 5.29 -17.27
N GLN A 985 -16.56 4.49 -16.59
CA GLN A 985 -16.17 3.63 -15.47
C GLN A 985 -16.27 2.13 -15.80
N SER A 986 -16.76 1.77 -16.98
CA SER A 986 -16.84 0.38 -17.41
C SER A 986 -15.46 -0.29 -17.39
N PRO A 987 -15.37 -1.57 -16.93
CA PRO A 987 -14.09 -2.25 -16.80
C PRO A 987 -13.35 -2.38 -18.13
N ASN A 988 -12.04 -2.21 -18.12
CA ASN A 988 -11.14 -2.60 -19.21
C ASN A 988 -10.05 -3.60 -18.76
N ILE A 989 -10.06 -3.93 -17.47
CA ILE A 989 -9.28 -4.97 -16.81
C ILE A 989 -10.20 -5.76 -15.88
N PHE A 990 -9.86 -7.02 -15.63
CA PHE A 990 -10.58 -7.85 -14.66
C PHE A 990 -9.64 -8.78 -13.93
N ARG A 991 -10.07 -9.32 -12.80
CA ARG A 991 -9.41 -10.40 -12.07
C ARG A 991 -10.43 -11.40 -11.60
N PHE A 992 -9.95 -12.54 -11.10
CA PHE A 992 -10.80 -13.58 -10.54
C PHE A 992 -10.22 -14.13 -9.23
N VAL A 993 -11.08 -14.77 -8.45
CA VAL A 993 -10.72 -15.56 -7.28
C VAL A 993 -11.40 -16.91 -7.37
N ILE A 994 -10.68 -17.97 -7.00
CA ILE A 994 -11.18 -19.34 -6.90
C ILE A 994 -10.99 -19.79 -5.45
N LEU A 995 -12.08 -20.16 -4.79
CA LEU A 995 -12.09 -20.68 -3.43
C LEU A 995 -12.55 -22.13 -3.41
N TRP A 996 -12.01 -22.88 -2.46
CA TRP A 996 -12.38 -24.26 -2.16
C TRP A 996 -12.90 -24.30 -0.74
N ASP A 997 -14.14 -24.75 -0.55
CA ASP A 997 -14.68 -25.04 0.77
C ASP A 997 -14.68 -26.54 1.01
N ARG A 998 -13.68 -27.02 1.75
CA ARG A 998 -13.59 -28.45 2.11
C ARG A 998 -14.54 -28.86 3.23
N SER A 999 -15.17 -27.89 3.89
CA SER A 999 -16.16 -28.15 4.94
C SER A 999 -17.56 -28.42 4.39
N ASP A 1000 -17.79 -28.15 3.10
CA ASP A 1000 -19.04 -28.46 2.43
C ASP A 1000 -19.24 -30.00 2.31
N PRO A 1001 -20.40 -30.56 2.68
CA PRO A 1001 -20.67 -32.00 2.59
C PRO A 1001 -20.55 -32.58 1.17
N ASN A 1002 -20.82 -31.77 0.14
CA ASN A 1002 -20.66 -32.18 -1.25
C ASN A 1002 -19.18 -32.26 -1.64
N PHE A 1003 -18.31 -31.58 -0.89
CA PHE A 1003 -16.87 -31.77 -0.99
C PHE A 1003 -16.49 -33.19 -0.53
N GLU A 1004 -17.03 -33.73 0.56
CA GLU A 1004 -16.68 -35.10 0.99
C GLU A 1004 -17.16 -36.20 0.03
N GLY A 1005 -18.32 -36.02 -0.62
CA GLY A 1005 -18.93 -37.04 -1.49
C GLY A 1005 -18.26 -37.21 -2.86
N LEU A 1006 -17.91 -36.10 -3.52
CA LEU A 1006 -17.30 -36.07 -4.85
C LEU A 1006 -15.87 -35.47 -4.83
N ALA A 1007 -15.57 -34.56 -3.90
CA ALA A 1007 -14.30 -33.85 -3.84
C ALA A 1007 -13.22 -34.50 -2.95
N GLY A 1008 -13.51 -35.59 -2.24
CA GLY A 1008 -12.47 -36.54 -1.82
C GLY A 1008 -11.65 -37.10 -3.01
N ARG A 1009 -12.16 -36.93 -4.24
CA ARG A 1009 -11.49 -37.21 -5.51
C ARG A 1009 -11.02 -35.95 -6.24
N LEU A 1010 -11.42 -34.74 -5.86
CA LEU A 1010 -11.09 -33.50 -6.58
C LEU A 1010 -9.66 -33.09 -6.25
N GLU A 1011 -8.81 -33.03 -7.27
CA GLU A 1011 -7.40 -32.69 -7.12
C GLU A 1011 -7.19 -31.17 -7.27
N GLY A 1012 -7.88 -30.54 -8.22
CA GLY A 1012 -7.74 -29.12 -8.50
C GLY A 1012 -8.55 -28.66 -9.72
N ALA A 1013 -8.29 -27.43 -10.13
CA ALA A 1013 -8.90 -26.80 -11.31
C ALA A 1013 -7.85 -26.40 -12.35
N THR A 1014 -8.24 -26.35 -13.62
CA THR A 1014 -7.45 -25.82 -14.73
C THR A 1014 -8.35 -25.16 -15.77
N ASP A 1015 -7.75 -24.53 -16.77
CA ASP A 1015 -8.40 -24.05 -17.97
C ASP A 1015 -9.61 -23.15 -17.67
N LEU A 1016 -9.44 -22.19 -16.74
CA LEU A 1016 -10.47 -21.16 -16.53
C LEU A 1016 -10.53 -20.30 -17.79
N ALA A 1017 -11.64 -20.38 -18.50
CA ALA A 1017 -11.90 -19.66 -19.72
C ALA A 1017 -12.96 -18.58 -19.48
N VAL A 1018 -12.66 -17.34 -19.84
CA VAL A 1018 -13.61 -16.22 -19.83
C VAL A 1018 -13.72 -15.64 -21.24
N THR A 1019 -14.93 -15.58 -21.76
CA THR A 1019 -15.21 -15.08 -23.11
C THR A 1019 -15.58 -13.59 -23.06
N LEU A 1020 -14.78 -12.79 -23.75
CA LEU A 1020 -14.93 -11.36 -23.87
C LEU A 1020 -15.45 -11.02 -25.27
N ILE A 1021 -16.30 -10.01 -25.35
CA ILE A 1021 -16.76 -9.36 -26.58
C ILE A 1021 -16.17 -7.94 -26.51
N PRO A 1022 -14.99 -7.71 -27.11
CA PRO A 1022 -14.40 -6.37 -27.12
C PRO A 1022 -15.27 -5.40 -27.92
N ASP A 1023 -15.28 -4.13 -27.52
CA ASP A 1023 -16.06 -3.07 -28.17
C ASP A 1023 -15.34 -2.36 -29.32
#